data_AF-A0A8H7PU11-F1
#
_entry.id   AF-A0A8H7PU11-F1
#
_cell.length_a   1.000
_cell.length_b   1.000
_cell.length_c   1.000
_cell.angle_alpha   90.00
_cell.angle_beta   90.00
_cell.angle_gamma   90.00
#
_symmetry.space_group_name_H-M   'P 1'
#
loop_
_entity.id
_entity.type
_entity.pdbx_description
1 polymer ?
#
loop_
_entity_poly.entity_id
_entity_poly.type
_entity_poly.pdbx_seq_one_letter_code
_entity_poly.pdbx_strand_id
1 'polypeptide(L)'
;MAAGKNQRKCLSGSIHLPDSLFSLTTIPQVGFVDSTNSIRFLISGETTEACDDAVANLMRLIETSGSNNVGADGMVNTYEALPSVNQLSSFGSDPPTPMTTTPVIALPEPIAEEVNLKLPPFESDEKAVDEDEKKNEQVVKAIFTFAKNVRNVPSVLSPSHLFQQTSNEYLNQIAKRTDTTCNLEDRTITITGNNEKDVKAAEQCFQVLQAIYKRSKKYSNKCKPIAVTHYPTKFDHFGLAFCHLPRYAYLNIVDLPSSESRPIQAFFVLIPAFKDNQGKYMPPKLMVEDQTIESTNVSDASSSSPRSFSSIDADKLEVASPSIDTSSIPKSPPATNPSKIPQFHVLKSSNGATKPKETIDKEAPTVVKQAIKVLSQTPPKPDVPVLTSNSKSKVLTIQSSTWPQTAVQTRQPWSEISEPADLSIGEDSFPPLDKSSKASSTKTVASSGRKQDDVSQMNRQFRVMRLTQLPADTLTPESDLSPVEALRAYNFHTIYATLHEAFEDVRGYKGDLRFSASLGKVLWSNIKPEVQQKIWEYTDLRDIVQNQYGAVSQFNNITTTQEEIINSISDILPQPFGRSAHYEITANARNQPQHQYSEVNMKVNANYIDLEKVTICHQTLAEIDWVSLDRKFDFSLKLTKKDQLRTDIKPFTTFIRKVSMSVKSRNITFQNIPDFLDVKQILFKQTQRFRLHYPFIVEITRVELLPLQRQGPASTILGHTGKGPVWFEFEVLFNEHFEHFKENLKLPIGTLASWTADDMLGPEDTGAKFVEIIKCMLLFVEQSHRVC
;
A
#
# COMPACT_ATOMS: atom_id res chain seq x y z
N MET A 1 -46.55 -12.35 45.00
CA MET A 1 -45.50 -11.32 44.98
C MET A 1 -45.18 -11.04 43.53
N ALA A 2 -45.53 -9.85 43.03
CA ALA A 2 -45.34 -9.47 41.63
C ALA A 2 -43.87 -9.14 41.39
N ALA A 3 -43.24 -9.80 40.43
CA ALA A 3 -41.90 -9.45 39.96
C ALA A 3 -42.02 -8.31 38.93
N GLY A 4 -41.61 -7.11 39.34
CA GLY A 4 -41.52 -5.95 38.45
C GLY A 4 -40.39 -6.14 37.44
N LYS A 5 -40.70 -5.97 36.14
CA LYS A 5 -39.68 -5.89 35.08
C LYS A 5 -39.09 -4.48 35.11
N ASN A 6 -37.81 -4.35 35.48
CA ASN A 6 -37.07 -3.09 35.34
C ASN A 6 -36.82 -2.81 33.85
N GLN A 7 -37.56 -1.85 33.29
CA GLN A 7 -37.29 -1.33 31.95
C GLN A 7 -36.20 -0.25 32.06
N ARG A 8 -35.08 -0.45 31.35
CA ARG A 8 -34.08 0.62 31.14
C ARG A 8 -34.70 1.74 30.34
N LYS A 9 -34.53 2.98 30.81
CA LYS A 9 -34.97 4.19 30.10
C LYS A 9 -33.75 4.95 29.60
N CYS A 10 -33.87 5.49 28.39
CA CYS A 10 -32.88 6.37 27.79
C CYS A 10 -33.46 7.78 27.67
N LEU A 11 -32.70 8.79 28.08
CA LEU A 11 -32.99 10.20 27.87
C LEU A 11 -32.00 10.75 26.84
N SER A 12 -32.51 11.48 25.84
CA SER A 12 -31.70 12.25 24.90
C SER A 12 -31.94 13.74 25.10
N GLY A 13 -30.89 14.55 25.05
CA GLY A 13 -30.98 16.00 25.15
C GLY A 13 -29.92 16.69 24.29
N SER A 14 -30.14 17.98 24.02
CA SER A 14 -29.21 18.87 23.32
C SER A 14 -28.99 20.13 24.13
N ILE A 15 -27.74 20.56 24.31
CA ILE A 15 -27.38 21.83 24.95
C ILE A 15 -26.64 22.70 23.93
N HIS A 16 -27.11 23.92 23.71
CA HIS A 16 -26.35 24.93 22.96
C HIS A 16 -25.34 25.61 23.89
N LEU A 17 -24.09 25.70 23.46
CA LEU A 17 -23.04 26.41 24.19
C LEU A 17 -22.69 27.74 23.52
N PRO A 18 -22.46 28.81 24.29
CA PRO A 18 -21.90 30.05 23.75
C PRO A 18 -20.43 29.87 23.34
N ASP A 19 -20.01 30.58 22.29
CA ASP A 19 -18.70 30.42 21.62
C ASP A 19 -17.48 30.59 22.55
N SER A 20 -17.63 31.21 23.71
CA SER A 20 -16.56 31.52 24.66
C SER A 20 -16.04 30.33 25.50
N LEU A 21 -16.70 29.16 25.49
CA LEU A 21 -16.34 28.01 26.34
C LEU A 21 -15.45 26.96 25.65
N PHE A 22 -15.04 27.17 24.39
CA PHE A 22 -14.33 26.15 23.58
C PHE A 22 -12.86 25.87 23.97
N SER A 23 -12.29 26.55 24.97
CA SER A 23 -10.88 26.36 25.36
C SER A 23 -10.64 25.39 26.51
N LEU A 24 -11.66 24.69 27.03
CA LEU A 24 -11.51 23.74 28.14
C LEU A 24 -11.49 22.29 27.67
N THR A 25 -10.29 21.73 27.53
CA THR A 25 -10.03 20.30 27.27
C THR A 25 -10.21 19.47 28.54
N THR A 26 -11.44 19.31 29.05
CA THR A 26 -11.74 18.26 30.05
C THR A 26 -13.25 17.98 30.15
N ILE A 27 -13.79 17.21 29.21
CA ILE A 27 -15.07 16.51 29.41
C ILE A 27 -14.86 15.05 28.99
N PRO A 28 -15.05 14.05 29.88
CA PRO A 28 -14.88 12.66 29.51
C PRO A 28 -16.12 12.11 28.78
N GLN A 29 -15.89 11.53 27.59
CA GLN A 29 -16.62 10.44 26.93
C GLN A 29 -18.17 10.41 26.90
N VAL A 30 -18.90 11.54 26.94
CA VAL A 30 -20.35 11.52 26.73
C VAL A 30 -20.81 12.74 25.91
N GLY A 31 -20.55 12.73 24.60
CA GLY A 31 -21.21 13.67 23.69
C GLY A 31 -20.44 13.93 22.38
N PHE A 32 -21.19 14.15 21.30
CA PHE A 32 -20.68 14.64 20.02
C PHE A 32 -21.14 16.09 19.84
N VAL A 33 -20.22 16.95 19.36
CA VAL A 33 -20.53 18.32 18.96
C VAL A 33 -20.91 18.30 17.49
N ASP A 34 -22.12 18.75 17.16
CA ASP A 34 -22.53 18.89 15.76
C ASP A 34 -22.22 20.28 15.20
N SER A 35 -22.43 20.49 13.90
CA SER A 35 -22.15 21.74 13.20
C SER A 35 -22.99 22.94 13.66
N THR A 36 -23.90 22.77 14.61
CA THR A 36 -24.77 23.83 15.13
C THR A 36 -24.32 24.38 16.50
N ASN A 37 -23.13 24.03 16.99
CA ASN A 37 -22.67 24.37 18.35
C ASN A 37 -23.59 23.80 19.45
N SER A 38 -24.17 22.62 19.19
CA SER A 38 -24.96 21.87 20.18
C SER A 38 -24.23 20.60 20.59
N ILE A 39 -24.21 20.30 21.90
CA ILE A 39 -23.76 19.00 22.43
C ILE A 39 -25.00 18.11 22.55
N ARG A 40 -25.00 16.99 21.84
CA ARG A 40 -26.01 15.95 22.00
C ARG A 40 -25.48 14.84 22.87
N PHE A 41 -26.27 14.43 23.85
CA PHE A 41 -25.92 13.33 24.77
C PHE A 41 -27.10 12.37 24.93
N LEU A 42 -26.74 11.11 25.19
CA LEU A 42 -27.68 10.03 25.48
C LEU A 42 -27.30 9.43 26.84
N ILE A 43 -28.20 9.52 27.81
CA ILE A 43 -28.00 8.97 29.16
C ILE A 43 -28.96 7.81 29.35
N SER A 44 -28.43 6.64 29.68
CA SER A 44 -29.20 5.43 29.96
C SER A 44 -28.99 4.99 31.40
N GLY A 45 -30.07 4.74 32.12
CA GLY A 45 -30.06 4.33 33.52
C GLY A 45 -31.11 3.26 33.81
N GLU A 46 -30.90 2.52 34.89
CA GLU A 46 -31.80 1.42 35.30
C GLU A 46 -33.10 1.95 35.93
N THR A 47 -33.08 3.18 36.44
CA THR A 47 -34.25 3.90 36.95
C THR A 47 -34.27 5.32 36.39
N THR A 48 -35.44 5.97 36.43
CA THR A 48 -35.58 7.38 35.99
C THR A 48 -34.77 8.31 36.89
N GLU A 49 -34.78 8.07 38.20
CA GLU A 49 -33.95 8.81 39.16
C GLU A 49 -32.45 8.71 38.86
N ALA A 50 -31.95 7.55 38.42
CA ALA A 50 -30.54 7.42 38.04
C ALA A 50 -30.18 8.20 36.76
N CYS A 51 -31.10 8.29 35.80
CA CYS A 51 -30.90 9.15 34.63
C CYS A 51 -30.94 10.63 35.00
N ASP A 52 -31.90 11.03 35.84
CA ASP A 52 -32.07 12.42 36.27
C ASP A 52 -30.89 12.89 37.14
N ASP A 53 -30.37 12.04 38.02
CA ASP A 53 -29.16 12.32 38.81
C ASP A 53 -27.92 12.44 37.92
N ALA A 54 -27.80 11.61 36.87
CA ALA A 54 -26.70 11.69 35.91
C ALA A 54 -26.78 12.98 35.07
N VAL A 55 -27.98 13.41 34.67
CA VAL A 55 -28.21 14.70 34.01
C VAL A 55 -27.86 15.85 34.96
N ALA A 56 -28.34 15.82 36.22
CA ALA A 56 -28.07 16.85 37.21
C ALA A 56 -26.56 16.99 37.52
N ASN A 57 -25.83 15.88 37.57
CA ASN A 57 -24.38 15.89 37.74
C ASN A 57 -23.64 16.43 36.51
N LEU A 58 -24.10 16.10 35.29
CA LEU A 58 -23.56 16.68 34.06
C LEU A 58 -23.77 18.21 34.02
N MET A 59 -24.96 18.68 34.41
CA MET A 59 -25.25 20.12 34.46
C MET A 59 -24.41 20.84 35.52
N ARG A 60 -24.25 20.26 36.72
CA ARG A 60 -23.33 20.81 37.73
C ARG A 60 -21.88 20.84 37.25
N LEU A 61 -21.44 19.85 36.48
CA LEU A 61 -20.09 19.82 35.92
C LEU A 61 -19.89 20.95 34.91
N ILE A 62 -20.90 21.24 34.08
CA ILE A 62 -20.88 22.35 33.13
C ILE A 62 -20.88 23.70 33.87
N GLU A 63 -21.73 23.86 34.89
CA GLU A 63 -21.82 25.09 35.70
C GLU A 63 -20.52 25.37 36.48
N THR A 64 -19.89 24.34 37.06
CA THR A 64 -18.64 24.50 37.82
C THR A 64 -17.41 24.70 36.94
N SER A 65 -17.50 24.35 35.66
CA SER A 65 -16.43 24.58 34.67
C SER A 65 -16.50 25.98 34.03
N GLY A 66 -17.61 26.71 34.21
CA GLY A 66 -17.77 28.09 33.75
C GLY A 66 -17.22 29.10 34.76
N SER A 67 -16.19 29.87 34.36
CA SER A 67 -15.71 31.03 35.12
C SER A 67 -16.82 32.08 35.31
N ASN A 68 -16.89 32.69 36.49
CA ASN A 68 -17.94 33.56 37.07
C ASN A 68 -18.38 34.81 36.26
N ASN A 69 -18.65 34.73 34.95
CA ASN A 69 -19.15 35.86 34.16
C ASN A 69 -20.05 35.39 33.00
N VAL A 70 -21.24 34.84 33.30
CA VAL A 70 -22.35 34.79 32.34
C VAL A 70 -23.67 34.98 33.10
N GLY A 71 -24.45 36.00 32.72
CA GLY A 71 -25.77 36.30 33.28
C GLY A 71 -26.83 35.28 32.86
N ALA A 72 -27.81 35.05 33.73
CA ALA A 72 -28.76 33.93 33.72
C ALA A 72 -29.89 33.96 32.67
N ASP A 73 -29.74 34.67 31.55
CA ASP A 73 -30.76 34.71 30.48
C ASP A 73 -30.20 34.11 29.20
N GLY A 74 -30.52 32.83 28.93
CA GLY A 74 -30.17 32.24 27.63
C GLY A 74 -30.17 30.72 27.46
N MET A 75 -30.68 29.91 28.41
CA MET A 75 -30.83 28.46 28.17
C MET A 75 -32.29 28.08 27.89
N VAL A 76 -32.55 27.63 26.66
CA VAL A 76 -33.84 27.02 26.27
C VAL A 76 -33.64 25.50 26.21
N ASN A 77 -34.38 24.76 27.04
CA ASN A 77 -34.31 23.30 27.12
C ASN A 77 -35.56 22.66 26.48
N THR A 78 -35.36 21.66 25.64
CA THR A 78 -36.43 20.81 25.10
C THR A 78 -36.11 19.35 25.39
N TYR A 79 -37.07 18.62 25.97
CA TYR A 79 -36.98 17.20 26.29
C TYR A 79 -38.07 16.43 25.55
N GLU A 80 -37.73 15.31 24.92
CA GLU A 80 -38.70 14.37 24.35
C GLU A 80 -38.49 12.96 24.90
N ALA A 81 -39.58 12.30 25.31
CA ALA A 81 -39.58 10.90 25.70
C ALA A 81 -39.91 10.02 24.50
N LEU A 82 -39.05 9.06 24.17
CA LEU A 82 -39.28 8.13 23.06
C LEU A 82 -40.22 6.96 23.47
N PRO A 83 -41.11 6.49 22.57
CA PRO A 83 -41.97 5.35 22.84
C PRO A 83 -41.22 4.01 22.78
N SER A 84 -41.65 3.07 23.62
CA SER A 84 -41.02 1.77 23.86
C SER A 84 -41.14 0.83 22.64
N VAL A 85 -40.01 0.32 22.15
CA VAL A 85 -39.95 -0.71 21.09
C VAL A 85 -39.80 -2.09 21.73
N ASN A 86 -40.79 -2.97 21.52
CA ASN A 86 -40.72 -4.39 21.83
C ASN A 86 -40.53 -5.18 20.53
N GLN A 87 -39.48 -6.01 20.46
CA GLN A 87 -39.40 -7.36 19.86
C GLN A 87 -37.98 -7.68 19.40
N LEU A 88 -37.30 -8.62 20.05
CA LEU A 88 -36.65 -9.79 19.43
C LEU A 88 -35.96 -10.67 20.49
N SER A 89 -35.82 -11.93 20.11
CA SER A 89 -35.77 -13.17 20.90
C SER A 89 -34.50 -13.44 21.71
N SER A 90 -34.72 -14.21 22.78
CA SER A 90 -33.79 -14.74 23.78
C SER A 90 -32.78 -15.78 23.25
N PHE A 91 -31.52 -15.68 23.69
CA PHE A 91 -30.62 -16.83 23.86
C PHE A 91 -30.02 -16.78 25.27
N GLY A 92 -30.17 -17.90 25.99
CA GLY A 92 -29.72 -18.08 27.36
C GLY A 92 -28.23 -18.35 27.48
N SER A 93 -27.66 -17.96 28.62
CA SER A 93 -26.27 -18.14 29.00
C SER A 93 -26.19 -19.09 30.21
N ASP A 94 -25.55 -20.25 30.03
CA ASP A 94 -25.01 -21.06 31.13
C ASP A 94 -23.47 -21.00 31.16
N PRO A 95 -22.84 -21.14 32.35
CA PRO A 95 -21.41 -20.92 32.58
C PRO A 95 -20.52 -22.15 32.28
N PRO A 96 -19.18 -21.98 32.20
CA PRO A 96 -18.30 -22.97 31.57
C PRO A 96 -17.68 -23.98 32.56
N THR A 97 -17.44 -25.20 32.09
CA THR A 97 -16.38 -26.10 32.61
C THR A 97 -15.92 -27.06 31.48
N PRO A 98 -14.76 -27.75 31.61
CA PRO A 98 -13.69 -27.72 30.61
C PRO A 98 -13.70 -28.94 29.68
N MET A 99 -13.26 -28.79 28.42
CA MET A 99 -13.16 -29.90 27.48
C MET A 99 -11.72 -30.24 27.10
N THR A 100 -11.36 -31.47 27.46
CA THR A 100 -10.40 -32.34 26.77
C THR A 100 -11.13 -33.05 25.62
N THR A 101 -10.37 -33.42 24.58
CA THR A 101 -10.74 -34.20 23.36
C THR A 101 -11.60 -33.50 22.28
N THR A 102 -10.93 -33.15 21.18
CA THR A 102 -11.48 -32.78 19.88
C THR A 102 -12.17 -33.95 19.17
N PRO A 103 -13.44 -33.83 18.74
CA PRO A 103 -14.00 -34.66 17.68
C PRO A 103 -13.70 -34.05 16.30
N VAL A 104 -13.56 -34.94 15.32
CA VAL A 104 -13.46 -34.64 13.88
C VAL A 104 -14.78 -34.01 13.42
N ILE A 105 -14.74 -32.76 12.98
CA ILE A 105 -15.88 -32.06 12.36
C ILE A 105 -15.84 -32.34 10.86
N ALA A 106 -16.87 -33.00 10.36
CA ALA A 106 -17.13 -33.17 8.94
C ALA A 106 -17.47 -31.82 8.29
N LEU A 107 -16.92 -31.61 7.10
CA LEU A 107 -17.15 -30.43 6.26
C LEU A 107 -18.61 -30.40 5.78
N PRO A 108 -19.36 -29.30 5.96
CA PRO A 108 -20.71 -29.20 5.41
C PRO A 108 -20.63 -29.05 3.88
N GLU A 109 -21.47 -29.81 3.17
CA GLU A 109 -21.67 -29.70 1.73
C GLU A 109 -22.22 -28.32 1.34
N PRO A 110 -21.85 -27.80 0.15
CA PRO A 110 -22.32 -26.49 -0.30
C PRO A 110 -23.82 -26.55 -0.62
N ILE A 111 -24.60 -25.73 0.11
CA ILE A 111 -25.99 -25.43 -0.20
C ILE A 111 -25.99 -24.60 -1.49
N ALA A 112 -26.48 -25.18 -2.58
CA ALA A 112 -26.83 -24.47 -3.80
C ALA A 112 -28.12 -23.68 -3.54
N GLU A 113 -28.00 -22.36 -3.37
CA GLU A 113 -29.16 -21.46 -3.45
C GLU A 113 -29.55 -21.30 -4.93
N GLU A 114 -30.48 -22.14 -5.39
CA GLU A 114 -31.26 -21.85 -6.59
C GLU A 114 -32.19 -20.67 -6.30
N VAL A 115 -31.89 -19.53 -6.91
CA VAL A 115 -32.79 -18.37 -6.97
C VAL A 115 -33.97 -18.74 -7.88
N ASN A 116 -35.02 -19.28 -7.28
CA ASN A 116 -36.25 -19.67 -7.93
C ASN A 116 -37.16 -18.44 -8.12
N LEU A 117 -36.95 -17.70 -9.21
CA LEU A 117 -37.85 -16.65 -9.66
C LEU A 117 -39.14 -17.28 -10.21
N LYS A 118 -40.16 -17.39 -9.35
CA LYS A 118 -41.54 -17.73 -9.76
C LYS A 118 -42.10 -16.62 -10.67
N LEU A 119 -42.08 -16.87 -11.98
CA LEU A 119 -42.94 -16.19 -12.95
C LEU A 119 -44.39 -16.68 -12.80
N PRO A 120 -45.40 -15.83 -13.05
CA PRO A 120 -46.81 -16.20 -12.94
C PRO A 120 -47.22 -17.21 -14.03
N PRO A 121 -48.27 -18.02 -13.79
CA PRO A 121 -48.69 -19.08 -14.70
C PRO A 121 -49.24 -18.47 -15.99
N PHE A 122 -48.61 -18.81 -17.11
CA PHE A 122 -49.17 -18.59 -18.44
C PHE A 122 -50.17 -19.70 -18.73
N GLU A 123 -51.43 -19.36 -18.89
CA GLU A 123 -52.46 -20.26 -19.41
C GLU A 123 -52.13 -20.59 -20.87
N SER A 124 -51.84 -21.86 -21.13
CA SER A 124 -51.59 -22.41 -22.45
C SER A 124 -52.93 -22.78 -23.11
N ASP A 125 -53.44 -21.88 -23.96
CA ASP A 125 -54.43 -22.22 -24.97
C ASP A 125 -53.69 -22.94 -26.11
N GLU A 126 -53.75 -24.28 -26.11
CA GLU A 126 -53.32 -25.12 -27.22
C GLU A 126 -54.24 -24.87 -28.42
N LYS A 127 -53.79 -24.04 -29.36
CA LYS A 127 -54.24 -24.09 -30.75
C LYS A 127 -53.09 -24.53 -31.63
N ALA A 128 -53.20 -25.75 -32.13
CA ALA A 128 -52.42 -26.24 -33.26
C ALA A 128 -52.65 -25.31 -34.46
N VAL A 129 -51.60 -24.57 -34.83
CA VAL A 129 -51.50 -23.89 -36.12
C VAL A 129 -50.22 -24.42 -36.76
N ASP A 130 -50.42 -25.34 -37.69
CA ASP A 130 -49.48 -25.57 -38.78
C ASP A 130 -49.36 -24.25 -39.57
N GLU A 131 -48.15 -23.68 -39.64
CA GLU A 131 -47.59 -23.12 -40.87
C GLU A 131 -46.14 -22.67 -40.65
N ASP A 132 -45.25 -23.23 -41.50
CA ASP A 132 -43.82 -22.99 -41.62
C ASP A 132 -43.49 -21.53 -42.02
N GLU A 133 -43.76 -20.56 -41.15
CA GLU A 133 -43.12 -19.25 -41.26
C GLU A 133 -41.68 -19.36 -40.75
N LYS A 134 -40.75 -19.66 -41.68
CA LYS A 134 -39.32 -19.35 -41.52
C LYS A 134 -39.19 -17.84 -41.28
N LYS A 135 -39.35 -17.41 -40.02
CA LYS A 135 -38.91 -16.11 -39.56
C LYS A 135 -37.44 -16.02 -39.92
N ASN A 136 -37.13 -15.22 -40.95
CA ASN A 136 -35.78 -14.83 -41.25
C ASN A 136 -35.24 -14.14 -39.99
N GLU A 137 -34.56 -14.91 -39.14
CA GLU A 137 -33.83 -14.40 -37.99
C GLU A 137 -32.84 -13.37 -38.53
N GLN A 138 -33.23 -12.10 -38.43
CA GLN A 138 -32.44 -11.01 -38.95
C GLN A 138 -31.24 -10.85 -38.02
N VAL A 139 -30.13 -11.50 -38.38
CA VAL A 139 -28.87 -11.38 -37.65
C VAL A 139 -28.44 -9.91 -37.67
N VAL A 140 -28.42 -9.28 -36.50
CA VAL A 140 -27.98 -7.90 -36.33
C VAL A 140 -26.45 -7.92 -36.28
N LYS A 141 -25.82 -7.06 -37.09
CA LYS A 141 -24.37 -6.93 -37.19
C LYS A 141 -23.93 -5.50 -36.86
N ALA A 142 -22.98 -5.37 -35.93
CA ALA A 142 -22.30 -4.11 -35.64
C ALA A 142 -20.79 -4.25 -35.83
N ILE A 143 -20.13 -3.12 -36.03
CA ILE A 143 -18.69 -3.05 -36.29
C ILE A 143 -18.09 -2.01 -35.34
N PHE A 144 -17.25 -2.46 -34.42
CA PHE A 144 -16.50 -1.57 -33.54
C PHE A 144 -15.05 -1.44 -34.01
N THR A 145 -14.58 -0.21 -34.27
CA THR A 145 -13.20 0.03 -34.71
C THR A 145 -12.40 0.75 -33.63
N PHE A 146 -11.26 0.17 -33.24
CA PHE A 146 -10.35 0.80 -32.28
C PHE A 146 -9.74 2.08 -32.83
N ALA A 147 -9.77 3.14 -32.01
CA ALA A 147 -9.19 4.44 -32.32
C ALA A 147 -7.72 4.33 -32.75
N LYS A 148 -7.33 5.07 -33.79
CA LYS A 148 -6.01 4.99 -34.47
C LYS A 148 -4.80 5.06 -33.53
N ASN A 149 -4.93 5.75 -32.39
CA ASN A 149 -3.87 5.89 -31.38
C ASN A 149 -3.61 4.63 -30.53
N VAL A 150 -4.52 3.65 -30.57
CA VAL A 150 -4.28 2.31 -30.02
C VAL A 150 -3.39 1.54 -30.98
N ARG A 151 -2.10 1.40 -30.66
CA ARG A 151 -1.12 0.73 -31.54
C ARG A 151 -1.19 -0.81 -31.45
N ASN A 152 -1.52 -1.33 -30.27
CA ASN A 152 -1.55 -2.76 -29.98
C ASN A 152 -2.94 -3.15 -29.46
N VAL A 153 -3.84 -3.55 -30.36
CA VAL A 153 -5.21 -3.97 -30.00
C VAL A 153 -5.23 -5.18 -29.06
N PRO A 154 -4.40 -6.22 -29.26
CA PRO A 154 -4.27 -7.32 -28.29
C PRO A 154 -4.00 -6.85 -26.85
N SER A 155 -3.25 -5.76 -26.65
CA SER A 155 -3.02 -5.21 -25.30
C SER A 155 -4.24 -4.58 -24.64
N VAL A 156 -5.24 -4.15 -25.42
CA VAL A 156 -6.53 -3.69 -24.89
C VAL A 156 -7.37 -4.87 -24.42
N LEU A 157 -7.30 -5.98 -25.15
CA LEU A 157 -8.05 -7.22 -24.90
C LEU A 157 -7.28 -8.21 -24.02
N SER A 158 -6.16 -7.80 -23.45
CA SER A 158 -5.34 -8.61 -22.53
C SER A 158 -4.40 -7.68 -21.75
N PRO A 159 -4.92 -6.91 -20.79
CA PRO A 159 -4.11 -5.94 -20.05
C PRO A 159 -2.96 -6.59 -19.26
N SER A 160 -3.09 -7.87 -18.87
CA SER A 160 -2.04 -8.61 -18.16
C SER A 160 -1.50 -9.74 -19.06
N HIS A 161 -0.49 -9.41 -19.87
CA HIS A 161 0.13 -10.31 -20.86
C HIS A 161 0.72 -11.61 -20.31
N LEU A 162 0.93 -11.69 -19.00
CA LEU A 162 1.95 -12.58 -18.47
C LEU A 162 1.44 -13.98 -18.11
N PHE A 163 0.14 -14.18 -17.81
CA PHE A 163 -0.25 -15.47 -17.21
C PHE A 163 -1.59 -16.11 -17.54
N GLN A 164 -2.66 -15.47 -18.04
CA GLN A 164 -3.96 -16.18 -17.99
C GLN A 164 -4.98 -16.04 -19.12
N GLN A 165 -4.96 -15.05 -20.00
CA GLN A 165 -6.04 -14.96 -20.99
C GLN A 165 -5.54 -14.46 -22.34
N THR A 166 -5.77 -15.25 -23.38
CA THR A 166 -5.58 -14.79 -24.76
C THR A 166 -6.64 -13.73 -25.11
N SER A 167 -6.36 -12.85 -26.09
CA SER A 167 -7.36 -11.87 -26.56
C SER A 167 -8.66 -12.54 -27.00
N ASN A 168 -8.59 -13.78 -27.49
CA ASN A 168 -9.75 -14.59 -27.86
C ASN A 168 -10.61 -14.96 -26.65
N GLU A 169 -10.03 -15.21 -25.48
CA GLU A 169 -10.81 -15.48 -24.27
C GLU A 169 -11.59 -14.25 -23.79
N TYR A 170 -11.05 -13.04 -23.97
CA TYR A 170 -11.78 -11.80 -23.68
C TYR A 170 -12.96 -11.61 -24.63
N LEU A 171 -12.74 -11.82 -25.94
CA LEU A 171 -13.80 -11.77 -26.94
C LEU A 171 -14.90 -12.79 -26.63
N ASN A 172 -14.53 -14.04 -26.32
CA ASN A 172 -15.45 -15.11 -25.99
C ASN A 172 -16.25 -14.83 -24.71
N GLN A 173 -15.64 -14.21 -23.70
CA GLN A 173 -16.33 -13.84 -22.47
C GLN A 173 -17.37 -12.73 -22.71
N ILE A 174 -17.03 -11.72 -23.51
CA ILE A 174 -17.98 -10.65 -23.88
C ILE A 174 -19.12 -11.24 -24.72
N ALA A 175 -18.77 -12.00 -25.77
CA ALA A 175 -19.68 -12.73 -26.64
C ALA A 175 -20.68 -13.57 -25.83
N LYS A 176 -20.18 -14.45 -24.94
CA LYS A 176 -21.01 -15.29 -24.07
C LYS A 176 -21.94 -14.48 -23.16
N ARG A 177 -21.45 -13.38 -22.57
CA ARG A 177 -22.26 -12.57 -21.65
C ARG A 177 -23.37 -11.82 -22.34
N THR A 178 -23.12 -11.37 -23.56
CA THR A 178 -24.05 -10.54 -24.34
C THR A 178 -24.84 -11.37 -25.34
N ASP A 179 -24.71 -12.70 -25.34
CA ASP A 179 -25.32 -13.58 -26.34
C ASP A 179 -25.02 -13.14 -27.80
N THR A 180 -23.77 -12.75 -28.03
CA THR A 180 -23.26 -12.36 -29.35
C THR A 180 -22.09 -13.25 -29.75
N THR A 181 -21.63 -13.10 -31.00
CA THR A 181 -20.32 -13.56 -31.45
C THR A 181 -19.46 -12.36 -31.81
N CYS A 182 -18.21 -12.38 -31.37
CA CYS A 182 -17.26 -11.29 -31.54
C CYS A 182 -16.01 -11.81 -32.27
N ASN A 183 -15.72 -11.30 -33.46
CA ASN A 183 -14.52 -11.65 -34.21
C ASN A 183 -13.61 -10.43 -34.37
N LEU A 184 -12.32 -10.57 -34.07
CA LEU A 184 -11.32 -9.51 -34.24
C LEU A 184 -10.59 -9.69 -35.56
N GLU A 185 -10.71 -8.70 -36.44
CA GLU A 185 -9.99 -8.59 -37.70
C GLU A 185 -9.20 -7.28 -37.70
N ASP A 186 -7.88 -7.38 -37.60
CA ASP A 186 -6.93 -6.26 -37.44
C ASP A 186 -7.23 -5.34 -36.26
N ARG A 187 -8.03 -4.29 -36.50
CA ARG A 187 -8.42 -3.25 -35.53
C ARG A 187 -9.93 -3.14 -35.36
N THR A 188 -10.65 -4.06 -35.96
CA THR A 188 -12.10 -4.00 -36.07
C THR A 188 -12.67 -5.27 -35.44
N ILE A 189 -13.61 -5.08 -34.53
CA ILE A 189 -14.38 -6.17 -33.94
C ILE A 189 -15.72 -6.21 -34.66
N THR A 190 -15.97 -7.32 -35.35
CA THR A 190 -17.28 -7.64 -35.90
C THR A 190 -18.12 -8.31 -34.82
N ILE A 191 -19.26 -7.72 -34.49
CA ILE A 191 -20.19 -8.21 -33.47
C ILE A 191 -21.45 -8.66 -34.20
N THR A 192 -21.86 -9.92 -34.02
CA THR A 192 -23.14 -10.41 -34.57
C THR A 192 -23.98 -11.07 -33.49
N GLY A 193 -25.29 -10.83 -33.50
CA GLY A 193 -26.23 -11.38 -32.53
C GLY A 193 -27.66 -11.34 -33.04
N ASN A 194 -28.56 -12.03 -32.34
CA ASN A 194 -29.97 -12.13 -32.73
C ASN A 194 -30.80 -10.91 -32.31
N ASN A 195 -30.23 -10.04 -31.46
CA ASN A 195 -30.91 -8.91 -30.85
C ASN A 195 -30.03 -7.65 -30.88
N GLU A 196 -30.60 -6.52 -31.29
CA GLU A 196 -29.88 -5.24 -31.36
C GLU A 196 -29.41 -4.75 -29.99
N LYS A 197 -30.19 -5.01 -28.93
CA LYS A 197 -29.84 -4.61 -27.55
C LYS A 197 -28.53 -5.26 -27.10
N ASP A 198 -28.37 -6.53 -27.43
CA ASP A 198 -27.25 -7.38 -27.05
C ASP A 198 -25.99 -7.02 -27.83
N VAL A 199 -26.14 -6.76 -29.13
CA VAL A 199 -25.07 -6.21 -29.99
C VAL A 199 -24.59 -4.84 -29.49
N LYS A 200 -25.50 -3.93 -29.12
CA LYS A 200 -25.14 -2.62 -28.54
C LYS A 200 -24.46 -2.76 -27.17
N ALA A 201 -24.91 -3.69 -26.33
CA ALA A 201 -24.27 -3.94 -25.04
C ALA A 201 -22.83 -4.43 -25.24
N ALA A 202 -22.59 -5.35 -26.18
CA ALA A 202 -21.23 -5.81 -26.53
C ALA A 202 -20.35 -4.66 -27.05
N GLU A 203 -20.90 -3.82 -27.93
CA GLU A 203 -20.19 -2.63 -28.45
C GLU A 203 -19.78 -1.68 -27.31
N GLN A 204 -20.69 -1.38 -26.38
CA GLN A 204 -20.41 -0.56 -25.21
C GLN A 204 -19.29 -1.14 -24.35
N CYS A 205 -19.20 -2.47 -24.23
CA CYS A 205 -18.11 -3.12 -23.51
C CYS A 205 -16.74 -2.82 -24.15
N PHE A 206 -16.66 -2.86 -25.48
CA PHE A 206 -15.42 -2.54 -26.19
C PHE A 206 -15.07 -1.05 -26.12
N GLN A 207 -16.07 -0.16 -26.12
CA GLN A 207 -15.87 1.26 -25.86
C GLN A 207 -15.26 1.51 -24.48
N VAL A 208 -15.80 0.85 -23.45
CA VAL A 208 -15.29 0.91 -22.07
C VAL A 208 -13.86 0.37 -21.99
N LEU A 209 -13.57 -0.79 -22.58
CA LEU A 209 -12.20 -1.35 -22.62
C LEU A 209 -11.21 -0.40 -23.29
N GLN A 210 -11.58 0.21 -24.42
CA GLN A 210 -10.75 1.20 -25.09
C GLN A 210 -10.51 2.43 -24.21
N ALA A 211 -11.54 2.91 -23.50
CA ALA A 211 -11.43 4.05 -22.59
C ALA A 211 -10.45 3.72 -21.46
N ILE A 212 -10.63 2.58 -20.78
CA ILE A 212 -9.75 2.11 -19.70
C ILE A 212 -8.30 2.02 -20.19
N TYR A 213 -8.06 1.45 -21.38
CA TYR A 213 -6.71 1.34 -21.94
C TYR A 213 -6.07 2.70 -22.23
N LYS A 214 -6.83 3.63 -22.82
CA LYS A 214 -6.32 4.98 -23.11
C LYS A 214 -5.93 5.69 -21.81
N ARG A 215 -6.77 5.55 -20.78
CA ARG A 215 -6.55 6.12 -19.47
C ARG A 215 -5.37 5.47 -18.76
N SER A 216 -5.29 4.14 -18.70
CA SER A 216 -4.16 3.43 -18.08
C SER A 216 -2.81 3.78 -18.70
N LYS A 217 -2.78 4.08 -20.00
CA LYS A 217 -1.56 4.54 -20.70
C LYS A 217 -1.14 5.96 -20.30
N LYS A 218 -2.08 6.81 -19.88
CA LYS A 218 -1.77 8.13 -19.29
C LYS A 218 -0.94 7.94 -18.01
N TYR A 219 -1.29 6.95 -17.19
CA TYR A 219 -0.63 6.67 -15.90
C TYR A 219 0.52 5.66 -15.96
N SER A 220 0.64 4.86 -17.03
CA SER A 220 1.77 3.94 -17.20
C SER A 220 3.11 4.67 -17.31
N ASN A 221 3.07 5.93 -17.76
CA ASN A 221 4.23 6.81 -17.75
C ASN A 221 4.41 7.38 -16.34
N LYS A 222 4.96 6.55 -15.43
CA LYS A 222 5.33 6.85 -14.03
C LYS A 222 4.43 7.90 -13.36
N CYS A 223 3.44 7.43 -12.58
CA CYS A 223 2.74 8.27 -11.61
C CYS A 223 3.78 9.11 -10.85
N LYS A 224 3.83 10.41 -11.12
CA LYS A 224 4.71 11.33 -10.41
C LYS A 224 4.00 11.68 -9.11
N PRO A 225 4.62 11.46 -7.94
CA PRO A 225 4.04 11.88 -6.69
C PRO A 225 3.79 13.39 -6.70
N ILE A 226 2.61 13.78 -6.24
CA ILE A 226 2.25 15.20 -6.09
C ILE A 226 2.57 15.61 -4.68
N ALA A 227 3.55 16.50 -4.53
CA ALA A 227 3.92 17.04 -3.24
C ALA A 227 3.07 18.25 -2.89
N VAL A 228 2.45 18.20 -1.71
CA VAL A 228 1.71 19.31 -1.10
C VAL A 228 2.31 19.61 0.26
N THR A 229 2.19 20.85 0.73
CA THR A 229 2.76 21.27 2.00
C THR A 229 1.68 21.68 3.00
N HIS A 230 1.95 21.44 4.27
CA HIS A 230 1.12 21.89 5.36
C HIS A 230 1.98 22.53 6.43
N TYR A 231 1.49 23.66 6.93
CA TYR A 231 2.06 24.32 8.09
C TYR A 231 0.95 24.60 9.10
N PRO A 232 1.05 24.04 10.33
CA PRO A 232 -0.03 24.10 11.31
C PRO A 232 -0.18 25.47 11.96
N THR A 233 0.86 26.30 11.94
CA THR A 233 0.83 27.61 12.60
C THR A 233 0.32 28.71 11.68
N LYS A 234 -0.48 29.62 12.26
CA LYS A 234 -1.00 30.82 11.60
C LYS A 234 0.13 31.83 11.41
N PHE A 235 1.03 31.58 10.47
CA PHE A 235 1.96 32.59 9.99
C PHE A 235 1.43 33.14 8.67
N ASP A 236 1.44 34.45 8.55
CA ASP A 236 0.89 35.11 7.37
C ASP A 236 1.68 34.72 6.11
N HIS A 237 3.00 34.57 6.20
CA HIS A 237 3.82 34.20 5.05
C HIS A 237 5.03 33.34 5.46
N PHE A 238 5.24 32.22 4.77
CA PHE A 238 6.43 31.39 4.88
C PHE A 238 6.91 30.97 3.48
N GLY A 239 8.21 30.74 3.35
CA GLY A 239 8.81 30.13 2.18
C GLY A 239 9.27 28.70 2.48
N LEU A 240 9.66 27.98 1.43
CA LEU A 240 10.11 26.60 1.50
C LEU A 240 11.60 26.52 1.15
N ALA A 241 12.38 25.87 1.99
CA ALA A 241 13.81 25.63 1.78
C ALA A 241 14.11 24.13 1.73
N PHE A 242 15.04 23.73 0.85
CA PHE A 242 15.57 22.37 0.82
C PHE A 242 16.71 22.25 1.83
N CYS A 243 16.48 21.44 2.87
CA CYS A 243 17.50 21.06 3.84
C CYS A 243 18.12 19.74 3.44
N HIS A 244 19.45 19.71 3.37
CA HIS A 244 20.18 18.47 3.18
C HIS A 244 19.87 17.52 4.35
N LEU A 245 19.57 16.24 4.07
CA LEU A 245 19.08 15.30 5.09
C LEU A 245 20.05 15.17 6.29
N PRO A 246 21.38 15.04 6.10
CA PRO A 246 22.35 15.07 7.20
C PRO A 246 22.31 16.30 8.12
N ARG A 247 21.76 17.43 7.66
CA ARG A 247 21.62 18.67 8.44
C ARG A 247 20.24 18.84 9.05
N TYR A 248 19.35 17.87 8.86
CA TYR A 248 17.99 17.94 9.37
C TYR A 248 17.97 17.67 10.88
N ALA A 249 17.31 18.53 11.65
CA ALA A 249 17.24 18.43 13.11
C ALA A 249 16.65 17.10 13.63
N TYR A 250 15.85 16.40 12.81
CA TYR A 250 15.25 15.11 13.17
C TYR A 250 15.85 13.94 12.37
N LEU A 251 17.12 14.03 11.95
CA LEU A 251 17.81 12.97 11.21
C LEU A 251 17.72 11.61 11.91
N ASN A 252 17.77 11.57 13.25
CA ASN A 252 17.72 10.35 14.06
C ASN A 252 16.38 9.59 13.98
N ILE A 253 15.33 10.19 13.42
CA ILE A 253 14.00 9.58 13.24
C ILE A 253 13.78 9.15 11.78
N VAL A 254 14.63 9.63 10.85
CA VAL A 254 14.50 9.30 9.42
C VAL A 254 15.36 8.08 9.09
N ASP A 255 14.71 6.93 8.99
CA ASP A 255 15.35 5.66 8.60
C ASP A 255 15.24 5.43 7.09
N LEU A 256 16.35 5.25 6.38
CA LEU A 256 16.34 4.95 4.94
C LEU A 256 16.27 3.43 4.67
N PRO A 257 15.56 2.99 3.62
CA PRO A 257 15.54 1.58 3.23
C PRO A 257 16.94 1.12 2.80
N SER A 258 17.44 0.02 3.39
CA SER A 258 18.77 -0.52 3.08
C SER A 258 18.95 -0.95 1.61
N SER A 259 17.86 -1.09 0.87
CA SER A 259 17.87 -1.45 -0.55
C SER A 259 18.19 -0.27 -1.47
N GLU A 260 18.17 0.96 -0.98
CA GLU A 260 18.51 2.11 -1.81
C GLU A 260 20.03 2.21 -1.97
N SER A 261 20.48 2.15 -3.23
CA SER A 261 21.90 2.33 -3.59
C SER A 261 22.38 3.77 -3.42
N ARG A 262 21.47 4.71 -3.12
CA ARG A 262 21.81 6.13 -3.04
C ARG A 262 22.34 6.48 -1.65
N PRO A 263 23.43 7.25 -1.58
CA PRO A 263 23.97 7.70 -0.31
C PRO A 263 23.00 8.68 0.37
N ILE A 264 23.01 8.74 1.70
CA ILE A 264 22.14 9.62 2.50
C ILE A 264 22.26 11.11 2.11
N GLN A 265 23.44 11.50 1.59
CA GLN A 265 23.76 12.83 1.07
C GLN A 265 23.04 13.17 -0.25
N ALA A 266 22.37 12.21 -0.89
CA ALA A 266 21.59 12.47 -2.10
C ALA A 266 20.17 13.01 -1.78
N PHE A 267 19.78 13.03 -0.51
CA PHE A 267 18.43 13.34 -0.08
C PHE A 267 18.31 14.67 0.64
N PHE A 268 17.17 15.32 0.41
CA PHE A 268 16.77 16.58 1.00
C PHE A 268 15.38 16.44 1.63
N VAL A 269 15.08 17.29 2.61
CA VAL A 269 13.74 17.47 3.18
C VAL A 269 13.31 18.93 3.01
N LEU A 270 12.02 19.15 2.85
CA LEU A 270 11.47 20.50 2.81
C LEU A 270 11.21 21.00 4.23
N ILE A 271 11.69 22.21 4.53
CA ILE A 271 11.50 22.88 5.82
C ILE A 271 11.03 24.33 5.61
N PRO A 272 10.36 24.94 6.60
CA PRO A 272 9.82 26.28 6.44
C PRO A 272 10.92 27.34 6.71
N ALA A 273 10.90 28.40 5.91
CA ALA A 273 11.77 29.57 6.05
C ALA A 273 10.91 30.82 6.29
N PHE A 274 11.30 31.63 7.27
CA PHE A 274 10.55 32.83 7.68
C PHE A 274 11.34 34.09 7.40
N LYS A 275 10.64 35.17 7.09
CA LYS A 275 11.24 36.50 6.98
C LYS A 275 11.40 37.12 8.36
N ASP A 276 12.49 37.85 8.55
CA ASP A 276 12.69 38.72 9.70
C ASP A 276 11.85 40.02 9.57
N ASN A 277 11.97 40.91 10.56
CA ASN A 277 11.29 42.21 10.55
C ASN A 277 11.74 43.12 9.40
N GLN A 278 12.85 42.81 8.72
CA GLN A 278 13.36 43.54 7.54
C GLN A 278 12.87 42.90 6.22
N GLY A 279 12.07 41.83 6.29
CA GLY A 279 11.59 41.10 5.13
C GLY A 279 12.61 40.13 4.53
N LYS A 280 13.75 39.89 5.18
CA LYS A 280 14.79 38.97 4.71
C LYS A 280 14.60 37.58 5.33
N TYR A 281 14.73 36.53 4.53
CA TYR A 281 14.63 35.17 5.05
C TYR A 281 15.74 34.85 6.05
N MET A 282 15.34 34.38 7.23
CA MET A 282 16.23 33.85 8.27
C MET A 282 16.62 32.39 7.96
N PRO A 283 17.78 31.92 8.46
CA PRO A 283 18.13 30.51 8.44
C PRO A 283 17.02 29.64 9.06
N PRO A 284 16.57 28.58 8.38
CA PRO A 284 15.53 27.71 8.93
C PRO A 284 15.93 27.04 10.25
N LYS A 285 15.07 27.11 11.27
CA LYS A 285 15.34 26.57 12.62
C LYS A 285 15.61 25.06 12.65
N LEU A 286 15.09 24.32 11.67
CA LEU A 286 15.23 22.87 11.58
C LEU A 286 16.50 22.42 10.83
N MET A 287 17.32 23.37 10.39
CA MET A 287 18.61 23.10 9.78
C MET A 287 19.71 23.27 10.83
N VAL A 288 20.39 22.19 11.17
CA VAL A 288 21.56 22.22 12.04
C VAL A 288 22.69 22.89 11.25
N GLU A 289 23.33 23.88 11.87
CA GLU A 289 24.53 24.50 11.31
C GLU A 289 25.64 23.46 11.29
N ASP A 290 26.38 23.42 10.18
CA ASP A 290 27.60 22.62 10.13
C ASP A 290 28.49 23.15 11.25
N GLN A 291 28.63 22.38 12.33
CA GLN A 291 29.74 22.60 13.24
C GLN A 291 30.95 22.35 12.35
N THR A 292 31.50 23.42 11.79
CA THR A 292 32.79 23.39 11.13
C THR A 292 33.65 22.66 12.14
N ILE A 293 33.96 21.39 11.84
CA ILE A 293 34.99 20.67 12.55
C ILE A 293 36.20 21.48 12.16
N GLU A 294 36.49 22.54 12.92
CA GLU A 294 37.77 23.21 12.90
C GLU A 294 38.71 22.07 13.20
N SER A 295 39.25 21.48 12.12
CA SER A 295 40.35 20.56 12.17
C SER A 295 41.41 21.32 12.92
N THR A 296 41.45 21.09 14.23
CA THR A 296 42.39 21.68 15.14
C THR A 296 43.70 21.03 14.71
N ASN A 297 44.33 21.65 13.71
CA ASN A 297 45.70 21.44 13.37
C ASN A 297 46.47 21.92 14.59
N VAL A 298 46.60 21.02 15.56
CA VAL A 298 47.61 21.11 16.61
C VAL A 298 48.92 21.16 15.84
N SER A 299 49.35 22.38 15.63
CA SER A 299 50.61 22.73 14.99
C SER A 299 51.66 22.41 16.04
N ASP A 300 52.14 21.16 16.03
CA ASP A 300 53.40 20.84 16.68
C ASP A 300 54.47 21.69 16.01
N ALA A 301 54.91 22.69 16.76
CA ALA A 301 56.06 23.50 16.44
C ALA A 301 57.30 22.61 16.38
N SER A 302 57.73 22.26 15.18
CA SER A 302 59.15 22.02 14.93
C SER A 302 59.55 22.60 13.58
N SER A 303 60.31 23.68 13.72
CA SER A 303 61.20 24.31 12.76
C SER A 303 61.85 23.35 11.75
N SER A 304 61.73 23.66 10.46
CA SER A 304 62.90 24.02 9.64
C SER A 304 62.48 24.46 8.23
N SER A 305 63.18 25.49 7.76
CA SER A 305 62.94 26.34 6.59
C SER A 305 62.96 25.62 5.23
N PRO A 306 62.40 26.26 4.18
CA PRO A 306 62.34 25.70 2.84
C PRO A 306 63.63 25.95 2.06
N ARG A 307 64.08 24.95 1.31
CA ARG A 307 64.98 25.14 0.17
C ARG A 307 64.22 24.88 -1.12
N SER A 308 64.00 25.97 -1.86
CA SER A 308 63.80 26.01 -3.30
C SER A 308 64.90 25.24 -4.03
N PHE A 309 64.57 24.43 -5.05
CA PHE A 309 65.31 24.38 -6.31
C PHE A 309 64.44 23.80 -7.44
N SER A 310 64.79 24.27 -8.62
CA SER A 310 64.15 24.25 -9.92
C SER A 310 64.17 22.92 -10.68
N SER A 311 63.19 22.75 -11.57
CA SER A 311 63.31 22.34 -12.98
C SER A 311 64.68 21.83 -13.45
N ILE A 312 64.71 20.63 -14.04
CA ILE A 312 65.35 20.29 -15.33
C ILE A 312 64.84 18.93 -15.84
N ASP A 313 64.78 18.87 -17.16
CA ASP A 313 64.30 17.84 -18.09
C ASP A 313 64.99 16.45 -18.10
N ALA A 314 64.17 15.50 -18.56
CA ALA A 314 64.36 14.45 -19.57
C ALA A 314 65.63 13.58 -19.69
N ASP A 315 65.32 12.32 -20.06
CA ASP A 315 66.11 11.26 -20.68
C ASP A 315 67.11 10.48 -19.82
N LYS A 316 66.85 9.17 -19.66
CA LYS A 316 67.58 8.09 -20.38
C LYS A 316 67.47 6.71 -19.67
N LEU A 317 66.81 5.79 -20.38
CA LEU A 317 67.04 4.33 -20.50
C LEU A 317 67.06 3.35 -19.30
N GLU A 318 66.52 2.17 -19.63
CA GLU A 318 66.91 0.80 -19.25
C GLU A 318 66.28 0.11 -18.00
N VAL A 319 65.36 -0.82 -18.33
CA VAL A 319 65.38 -2.26 -18.02
C VAL A 319 65.99 -2.67 -16.67
N ALA A 320 65.12 -3.05 -15.73
CA ALA A 320 65.34 -4.21 -14.85
C ALA A 320 64.04 -4.60 -14.12
N SER A 321 63.55 -5.80 -14.39
CA SER A 321 62.54 -6.51 -13.60
C SER A 321 63.15 -6.97 -12.25
N PRO A 322 62.45 -6.86 -11.11
CA PRO A 322 62.81 -7.62 -9.93
C PRO A 322 61.93 -8.87 -9.81
N SER A 323 62.58 -10.02 -9.99
CA SER A 323 62.21 -11.29 -9.38
C SER A 323 62.15 -11.15 -7.86
N ILE A 324 61.02 -11.54 -7.24
CA ILE A 324 60.94 -11.75 -5.80
C ILE A 324 60.74 -13.24 -5.54
N ASP A 325 61.66 -13.74 -4.74
CA ASP A 325 61.83 -15.10 -4.26
C ASP A 325 60.64 -15.64 -3.45
N THR A 326 60.37 -16.89 -3.75
CA THR A 326 59.68 -17.87 -2.89
C THR A 326 60.52 -18.21 -1.67
N SER A 327 60.03 -17.98 -0.45
CA SER A 327 60.09 -18.94 0.67
C SER A 327 59.58 -18.34 1.99
N SER A 328 58.50 -18.90 2.53
CA SER A 328 58.42 -19.31 3.95
C SER A 328 57.03 -19.85 4.27
N ILE A 329 56.99 -21.15 4.53
CA ILE A 329 55.88 -21.91 5.10
C ILE A 329 55.77 -21.58 6.60
N PRO A 330 54.55 -21.47 7.14
CA PRO A 330 54.33 -21.99 8.49
C PRO A 330 53.22 -23.05 8.55
N LYS A 331 53.55 -24.07 9.35
CA LYS A 331 52.80 -25.29 9.65
C LYS A 331 51.48 -25.01 10.38
N SER A 332 50.48 -25.82 10.05
CA SER A 332 49.24 -26.05 10.80
C SER A 332 49.46 -26.45 12.27
N PRO A 333 48.57 -26.03 13.20
CA PRO A 333 48.38 -26.72 14.47
C PRO A 333 47.09 -27.58 14.48
N PRO A 334 47.01 -28.55 15.41
CA PRO A 334 46.16 -29.73 15.29
C PRO A 334 44.79 -29.61 15.98
N ALA A 335 43.92 -30.54 15.63
CA ALA A 335 42.61 -30.77 16.24
C ALA A 335 42.70 -31.28 17.69
N THR A 336 41.85 -30.73 18.57
CA THR A 336 41.44 -31.37 19.83
C THR A 336 39.96 -31.13 20.09
N ASN A 337 39.28 -32.20 20.52
CA ASN A 337 37.86 -32.29 20.87
C ASN A 337 37.66 -32.07 22.39
N PRO A 338 36.42 -32.06 22.93
CA PRO A 338 35.92 -31.03 23.82
C PRO A 338 36.06 -31.35 25.32
N SER A 339 36.09 -30.32 26.17
CA SER A 339 35.74 -30.47 27.58
C SER A 339 35.27 -29.16 28.23
N LYS A 340 34.16 -29.32 28.99
CA LYS A 340 33.75 -28.59 30.20
C LYS A 340 33.27 -27.14 30.08
N ILE A 341 31.95 -27.03 30.20
CA ILE A 341 31.15 -25.88 30.62
C ILE A 341 31.57 -25.44 32.04
N PRO A 342 31.88 -24.15 32.28
CA PRO A 342 31.80 -23.56 33.61
C PRO A 342 30.45 -22.87 33.81
N GLN A 343 29.80 -23.21 34.92
CA GLN A 343 28.68 -22.47 35.51
C GLN A 343 29.16 -21.06 35.92
N PHE A 344 28.37 -20.03 35.61
CA PHE A 344 28.55 -18.70 36.17
C PHE A 344 27.30 -18.25 36.95
N HIS A 345 27.62 -17.49 37.98
CA HIS A 345 26.87 -17.24 39.20
C HIS A 345 25.65 -16.33 39.05
N VAL A 346 24.62 -16.67 39.82
CA VAL A 346 23.48 -15.83 40.20
C VAL A 346 23.97 -14.73 41.14
N LEU A 347 23.85 -13.46 40.73
CA LEU A 347 24.00 -12.30 41.60
C LEU A 347 22.68 -12.06 42.34
N LYS A 348 22.75 -12.22 43.66
CA LYS A 348 21.77 -11.76 44.65
C LYS A 348 21.80 -10.23 44.68
N SER A 349 20.63 -9.59 44.57
CA SER A 349 20.44 -8.20 45.02
C SER A 349 19.65 -8.21 46.33
N SER A 350 20.19 -7.47 47.29
CA SER A 350 19.84 -7.42 48.70
C SER A 350 18.81 -6.34 49.02
N ASN A 351 17.93 -6.70 49.95
CA ASN A 351 17.17 -5.88 50.91
C ASN A 351 17.48 -4.38 51.00
N GLY A 352 16.40 -3.58 50.97
CA GLY A 352 16.30 -2.26 51.57
C GLY A 352 14.87 -2.02 52.04
N ALA A 353 14.61 -2.30 53.32
CA ALA A 353 13.31 -2.13 53.97
C ALA A 353 13.16 -0.73 54.54
N THR A 354 11.96 -0.13 54.43
CA THR A 354 11.41 0.81 55.42
C THR A 354 9.89 0.64 55.49
N LYS A 355 9.41 0.40 56.72
CA LYS A 355 8.01 0.38 57.19
C LYS A 355 7.68 1.76 57.80
N PRO A 356 6.40 2.16 57.92
CA PRO A 356 5.57 1.86 59.12
C PRO A 356 4.12 1.40 58.74
N LYS A 357 3.51 0.38 59.36
CA LYS A 357 2.78 0.28 60.66
C LYS A 357 1.47 1.10 60.66
N GLU A 358 0.29 0.47 60.57
CA GLU A 358 -0.67 0.14 61.66
C GLU A 358 -2.02 -0.28 61.01
N THR A 359 -3.00 -0.99 61.58
CA THR A 359 -3.16 -2.13 62.53
C THR A 359 -4.61 -2.66 62.36
N ILE A 360 -4.90 -3.90 62.80
CA ILE A 360 -6.22 -4.41 63.32
C ILE A 360 -7.33 -4.71 62.28
N ASP A 361 -8.10 -5.81 62.28
CA ASP A 361 -8.27 -7.03 63.12
C ASP A 361 -9.09 -8.10 62.34
N LYS A 362 -8.86 -9.40 62.67
CA LYS A 362 -9.82 -10.53 62.93
C LYS A 362 -10.94 -10.85 61.90
N GLU A 363 -11.38 -12.08 61.65
CA GLU A 363 -11.36 -13.36 62.36
C GLU A 363 -11.83 -14.47 61.37
N ALA A 364 -11.30 -15.69 61.50
CA ALA A 364 -11.89 -16.91 60.94
C ALA A 364 -12.84 -17.53 62.02
N PRO A 365 -13.73 -18.53 61.75
CA PRO A 365 -13.26 -19.91 61.51
C PRO A 365 -14.16 -20.86 60.67
N THR A 366 -13.49 -21.84 60.04
CA THR A 366 -13.66 -23.32 60.07
C THR A 366 -15.05 -23.98 60.26
N VAL A 367 -15.31 -25.09 59.53
CA VAL A 367 -15.81 -26.44 59.98
C VAL A 367 -16.56 -27.18 58.82
N VAL A 368 -16.01 -28.25 58.22
CA VAL A 368 -16.13 -29.72 58.44
C VAL A 368 -16.99 -30.47 57.39
N LYS A 369 -16.42 -31.60 56.98
CA LYS A 369 -16.86 -32.71 56.11
C LYS A 369 -18.28 -33.25 56.37
N GLN A 370 -18.93 -33.81 55.35
CA GLN A 370 -19.50 -35.17 55.43
C GLN A 370 -19.92 -35.75 54.06
N ALA A 371 -19.83 -37.08 53.98
CA ALA A 371 -20.04 -37.93 52.82
C ALA A 371 -21.48 -38.44 52.75
N ILE A 372 -22.00 -38.71 51.54
CA ILE A 372 -23.07 -39.70 51.32
C ILE A 372 -22.75 -40.52 50.05
N LYS A 373 -22.81 -41.84 50.26
CA LYS A 373 -22.76 -42.97 49.33
C LYS A 373 -24.21 -43.42 49.09
N VAL A 374 -24.54 -44.03 47.94
CA VAL A 374 -25.44 -45.22 47.77
C VAL A 374 -26.00 -45.35 46.34
N LEU A 375 -25.75 -46.55 45.75
CA LEU A 375 -26.53 -47.42 44.82
C LEU A 375 -27.28 -46.82 43.60
N SER A 376 -27.52 -47.49 42.45
CA SER A 376 -27.15 -48.78 41.84
C SER A 376 -27.95 -48.94 40.52
N GLN A 377 -27.55 -49.90 39.66
CA GLN A 377 -28.35 -50.65 38.66
C GLN A 377 -28.37 -50.19 37.18
N THR A 378 -27.71 -51.01 36.35
CA THR A 378 -28.03 -51.39 34.94
C THR A 378 -29.30 -52.28 34.90
N PRO A 379 -30.02 -52.54 33.76
CA PRO A 379 -29.56 -52.94 32.39
C PRO A 379 -30.54 -52.50 31.24
N PRO A 380 -30.72 -53.17 30.06
CA PRO A 380 -29.86 -53.91 29.12
C PRO A 380 -29.88 -53.38 27.65
N LYS A 381 -29.02 -54.00 26.82
CA LYS A 381 -28.92 -54.01 25.33
C LYS A 381 -30.23 -54.42 24.60
N PRO A 382 -30.32 -54.11 23.28
CA PRO A 382 -30.27 -55.20 22.28
C PRO A 382 -29.45 -54.89 21.00
N ASP A 383 -28.46 -55.74 20.74
CA ASP A 383 -28.19 -56.60 19.57
C ASP A 383 -28.48 -56.23 18.07
N VAL A 384 -27.37 -56.33 17.29
CA VAL A 384 -27.12 -56.74 15.85
C VAL A 384 -27.64 -55.85 14.68
N PRO A 385 -27.04 -55.87 13.45
CA PRO A 385 -25.94 -56.71 12.98
C PRO A 385 -24.77 -56.06 12.22
N VAL A 386 -23.69 -56.85 12.22
CA VAL A 386 -22.41 -56.71 11.52
C VAL A 386 -22.56 -57.14 10.04
N LEU A 387 -22.00 -56.34 9.13
CA LEU A 387 -21.65 -56.76 7.77
C LEU A 387 -20.15 -56.51 7.55
N THR A 388 -19.44 -57.61 7.32
CA THR A 388 -18.01 -57.67 7.01
C THR A 388 -17.79 -57.47 5.51
N SER A 389 -16.77 -56.69 5.13
CA SER A 389 -16.12 -56.83 3.83
C SER A 389 -14.63 -56.54 3.94
N ASN A 390 -13.86 -57.58 3.64
CA ASN A 390 -12.42 -57.60 3.51
C ASN A 390 -11.91 -56.66 2.40
N SER A 391 -10.81 -55.97 2.67
CA SER A 391 -9.82 -55.70 1.61
C SER A 391 -8.44 -55.46 2.22
N LYS A 392 -7.57 -56.45 1.99
CA LYS A 392 -6.12 -56.42 2.18
C LYS A 392 -5.51 -55.32 1.30
N SER A 393 -4.71 -54.44 1.88
CA SER A 393 -3.79 -53.58 1.11
C SER A 393 -2.35 -53.98 1.43
N LYS A 394 -1.70 -54.47 0.38
CA LYS A 394 -0.31 -54.93 0.30
C LYS A 394 0.66 -53.82 0.70
N VAL A 395 1.61 -54.19 1.54
CA VAL A 395 2.93 -53.55 1.66
C VAL A 395 3.65 -53.73 0.32
N LEU A 396 3.92 -52.63 -0.38
CA LEU A 396 4.76 -52.59 -1.57
C LEU A 396 6.11 -52.02 -1.18
N THR A 397 7.04 -52.93 -0.90
CA THR A 397 8.48 -52.69 -0.92
C THR A 397 8.87 -52.38 -2.38
N ILE A 398 9.14 -51.11 -2.69
CA ILE A 398 9.74 -50.75 -3.98
C ILE A 398 11.26 -50.86 -3.83
N GLN A 399 11.77 -51.89 -4.48
CA GLN A 399 13.19 -52.11 -4.71
C GLN A 399 13.79 -50.98 -5.55
N SER A 400 14.98 -50.58 -5.13
CA SER A 400 15.95 -49.77 -5.85
C SER A 400 16.19 -50.30 -7.27
N SER A 401 15.79 -49.54 -8.29
CA SER A 401 16.26 -49.74 -9.66
C SER A 401 17.46 -48.84 -9.93
N THR A 402 18.63 -49.48 -9.90
CA THR A 402 19.90 -49.05 -10.49
C THR A 402 19.69 -48.59 -11.93
N TRP A 403 20.15 -47.38 -12.25
CA TRP A 403 20.40 -46.93 -13.63
C TRP A 403 21.91 -46.70 -13.82
N PRO A 404 22.43 -46.94 -15.03
CA PRO A 404 23.83 -47.27 -15.23
C PRO A 404 24.73 -46.04 -15.27
N GLN A 405 25.90 -46.18 -14.68
CA GLN A 405 27.07 -45.34 -14.95
C GLN A 405 27.45 -45.47 -16.42
N THR A 406 27.63 -44.35 -17.10
CA THR A 406 28.49 -44.31 -18.30
C THR A 406 29.19 -42.97 -18.42
N ALA A 407 30.52 -43.08 -18.51
CA ALA A 407 31.48 -42.21 -19.19
C ALA A 407 31.63 -40.75 -18.74
N VAL A 408 32.59 -40.59 -17.83
CA VAL A 408 33.71 -39.64 -17.87
C VAL A 408 33.86 -38.89 -19.22
N GLN A 409 33.64 -37.57 -19.20
CA GLN A 409 34.41 -36.64 -20.02
C GLN A 409 34.91 -35.48 -19.14
N THR A 410 36.23 -35.49 -18.95
CA THR A 410 37.07 -34.41 -18.48
C THR A 410 36.87 -33.17 -19.34
N ARG A 411 36.41 -32.06 -18.75
CA ARG A 411 36.68 -30.71 -19.25
C ARG A 411 37.08 -29.79 -18.10
N GLN A 412 38.11 -29.02 -18.42
CA GLN A 412 38.93 -28.17 -17.57
C GLN A 412 38.21 -26.95 -16.99
N PRO A 413 38.79 -26.33 -15.94
CA PRO A 413 38.23 -25.17 -15.27
C PRO A 413 38.41 -23.92 -16.14
N TRP A 414 37.33 -23.16 -16.36
CA TRP A 414 37.41 -21.81 -16.88
C TRP A 414 37.52 -20.84 -15.71
N SER A 415 38.70 -20.22 -15.62
CA SER A 415 39.02 -19.00 -14.90
C SER A 415 38.29 -17.79 -15.49
N GLU A 416 37.97 -16.84 -14.62
CA GLU A 416 37.88 -15.39 -14.83
C GLU A 416 37.39 -14.89 -16.21
N ILE A 417 36.16 -14.39 -16.23
CA ILE A 417 35.71 -13.39 -17.22
C ILE A 417 34.98 -12.26 -16.47
N SER A 418 35.72 -11.17 -16.33
CA SER A 418 35.41 -9.82 -16.81
C SER A 418 34.05 -9.18 -16.51
N GLU A 419 34.15 -7.97 -15.98
CA GLU A 419 33.15 -6.91 -15.87
C GLU A 419 32.29 -6.75 -17.15
N PRO A 420 31.00 -6.37 -17.01
CA PRO A 420 30.19 -6.01 -18.16
C PRO A 420 30.63 -4.64 -18.71
N ALA A 421 31.13 -4.68 -19.95
CA ALA A 421 31.44 -3.50 -20.74
C ALA A 421 30.20 -2.62 -20.98
N ASP A 422 30.48 -1.33 -20.92
CA ASP A 422 29.63 -0.19 -21.17
C ASP A 422 29.07 -0.21 -22.62
N LEU A 423 27.74 -0.32 -22.77
CA LEU A 423 27.07 -0.18 -24.06
C LEU A 423 26.67 1.28 -24.27
N SER A 424 27.62 2.05 -24.79
CA SER A 424 27.34 3.32 -25.46
C SER A 424 26.71 3.03 -26.84
N ILE A 425 25.51 3.56 -27.05
CA ILE A 425 24.82 3.53 -28.35
C ILE A 425 25.43 4.65 -29.19
N GLY A 426 26.22 4.27 -30.19
CA GLY A 426 26.81 5.17 -31.19
C GLY A 426 25.77 5.73 -32.15
N GLU A 427 25.98 6.99 -32.51
CA GLU A 427 25.26 7.74 -33.53
C GLU A 427 25.69 7.26 -34.94
N ASP A 428 24.74 6.73 -35.72
CA ASP A 428 24.95 6.45 -37.14
C ASP A 428 24.96 7.75 -37.95
N SER A 429 26.16 8.14 -38.39
CA SER A 429 26.42 9.22 -39.33
C SER A 429 26.30 8.73 -40.77
N PHE A 430 25.43 9.38 -41.56
CA PHE A 430 25.33 9.23 -43.02
C PHE A 430 26.55 9.85 -43.74
N PRO A 431 26.90 9.35 -44.95
CA PRO A 431 28.12 9.73 -45.67
C PRO A 431 27.99 11.08 -46.38
N PRO A 432 29.11 11.78 -46.64
CA PRO A 432 29.11 13.09 -47.29
C PRO A 432 29.09 12.94 -48.81
N LEU A 433 28.39 13.86 -49.50
CA LEU A 433 28.48 14.05 -50.93
C LEU A 433 28.94 15.48 -51.27
N ASP A 434 29.76 15.53 -52.31
CA ASP A 434 30.76 16.54 -52.63
C ASP A 434 30.26 17.96 -52.92
N LYS A 435 31.12 18.92 -52.57
CA LYS A 435 31.08 20.32 -53.03
C LYS A 435 32.26 20.61 -53.96
N SER A 436 32.01 20.69 -55.27
CA SER A 436 32.77 21.46 -56.27
C SER A 436 31.99 21.32 -57.60
N SER A 437 31.93 22.22 -58.57
CA SER A 437 32.53 23.53 -58.81
C SER A 437 31.83 24.16 -60.04
N LYS A 438 31.89 25.50 -60.12
CA LYS A 438 32.04 26.37 -61.31
C LYS A 438 31.41 26.01 -62.67
N ALA A 439 30.64 27.00 -63.14
CA ALA A 439 30.73 27.71 -64.42
C ALA A 439 29.97 27.23 -65.67
N SER A 440 29.43 28.27 -66.34
CA SER A 440 29.42 28.48 -67.79
C SER A 440 28.30 27.89 -68.67
N SER A 441 27.40 28.82 -69.02
CA SER A 441 26.98 29.22 -70.38
C SER A 441 26.22 28.27 -71.32
N THR A 442 25.09 28.85 -71.80
CA THR A 442 24.55 28.84 -73.17
C THR A 442 23.91 27.58 -73.80
N LYS A 443 22.68 27.84 -74.26
CA LYS A 443 22.09 27.53 -75.59
C LYS A 443 21.39 26.18 -75.85
N THR A 444 20.06 26.30 -75.92
CA THR A 444 19.14 25.99 -77.06
C THR A 444 18.74 24.55 -77.43
N VAL A 445 17.42 24.46 -77.71
CA VAL A 445 16.66 23.59 -78.64
C VAL A 445 16.00 22.31 -78.10
N ALA A 446 14.66 22.37 -78.11
CA ALA A 446 13.61 21.36 -78.39
C ALA A 446 13.63 20.04 -77.61
N SER A 447 12.53 19.50 -77.11
CA SER A 447 11.22 19.31 -77.76
C SER A 447 10.26 18.67 -76.74
N SER A 448 8.96 18.84 -76.96
CA SER A 448 7.83 18.01 -76.49
C SER A 448 7.87 17.51 -75.03
N GLY A 449 7.04 18.01 -74.12
CA GLY A 449 5.59 18.03 -74.26
C GLY A 449 4.98 17.09 -73.21
N ARG A 450 4.38 17.66 -72.17
CA ARG A 450 3.19 17.16 -71.45
C ARG A 450 2.90 18.12 -70.31
N LYS A 451 1.68 18.67 -70.34
CA LYS A 451 1.11 19.47 -69.26
C LYS A 451 1.06 18.60 -68.00
N GLN A 452 1.76 19.05 -66.97
CA GLN A 452 1.68 18.52 -65.61
C GLN A 452 1.00 19.61 -64.80
N ASP A 453 -0.15 19.25 -64.22
CA ASP A 453 -0.96 20.12 -63.38
C ASP A 453 -0.16 20.58 -62.14
N ASP A 454 -0.36 21.85 -61.81
CA ASP A 454 0.14 22.54 -60.62
C ASP A 454 -0.18 21.75 -59.34
N VAL A 455 0.83 21.11 -58.76
CA VAL A 455 0.86 20.78 -57.33
C VAL A 455 1.80 21.78 -56.67
N SER A 456 1.20 22.91 -56.28
CA SER A 456 1.79 23.88 -55.37
C SER A 456 2.38 23.17 -54.15
N GLN A 457 3.69 23.34 -53.98
CA GLN A 457 4.43 23.00 -52.77
C GLN A 457 3.83 23.77 -51.59
N MET A 458 2.90 23.14 -50.88
CA MET A 458 2.50 23.59 -49.56
C MET A 458 3.69 23.39 -48.63
N ASN A 459 4.41 24.49 -48.45
CA ASN A 459 5.37 24.75 -47.39
C ASN A 459 4.70 24.40 -46.05
N ARG A 460 4.88 23.16 -45.57
CA ARG A 460 4.45 22.74 -44.24
C ARG A 460 5.36 23.43 -43.23
N GLN A 461 5.06 24.69 -42.95
CA GLN A 461 5.41 25.32 -41.69
C GLN A 461 4.87 24.39 -40.60
N PHE A 462 5.76 23.69 -39.91
CA PHE A 462 5.43 23.11 -38.62
C PHE A 462 4.99 24.27 -37.74
N ARG A 463 3.66 24.44 -37.59
CA ARG A 463 3.08 25.26 -36.53
C ARG A 463 3.61 24.64 -35.24
N VAL A 464 4.70 25.21 -34.72
CA VAL A 464 5.03 25.10 -33.31
C VAL A 464 3.85 25.77 -32.62
N MET A 465 2.84 24.97 -32.26
CA MET A 465 1.93 25.39 -31.19
C MET A 465 2.85 25.56 -29.99
N ARG A 466 3.29 26.80 -29.75
CA ARG A 466 3.45 27.24 -28.38
C ARG A 466 2.09 26.91 -27.77
N LEU A 467 2.05 25.87 -26.94
CA LEU A 467 1.07 25.84 -25.88
C LEU A 467 1.28 27.19 -25.18
N THR A 468 0.46 28.17 -25.53
CA THR A 468 0.06 29.19 -24.59
C THR A 468 -0.28 28.36 -23.38
N GLN A 469 0.57 28.41 -22.35
CA GLN A 469 0.18 27.90 -21.05
C GLN A 469 -1.22 28.48 -20.87
N LEU A 470 -2.24 27.62 -20.88
CA LEU A 470 -3.54 28.02 -20.35
C LEU A 470 -3.15 28.65 -19.02
N PRO A 471 -3.37 29.97 -18.84
CA PRO A 471 -3.17 30.56 -17.53
C PRO A 471 -3.89 29.61 -16.60
N ALA A 472 -3.18 29.00 -15.64
CA ALA A 472 -3.83 28.27 -14.56
C ALA A 472 -4.97 29.17 -14.16
N ASP A 473 -6.23 28.72 -14.38
CA ASP A 473 -7.41 29.57 -14.43
C ASP A 473 -7.20 30.71 -13.48
N THR A 474 -6.93 31.90 -14.05
CA THR A 474 -6.45 33.05 -13.29
C THR A 474 -7.55 33.34 -12.29
N LEU A 475 -7.43 32.76 -11.10
CA LEU A 475 -8.11 33.16 -9.90
C LEU A 475 -7.82 34.64 -9.86
N THR A 476 -8.82 35.44 -10.20
CA THR A 476 -8.76 36.89 -10.14
C THR A 476 -8.15 37.23 -8.79
N PRO A 477 -7.03 37.98 -8.74
CA PRO A 477 -6.24 38.19 -7.53
C PRO A 477 -6.95 39.05 -6.45
N GLU A 478 -8.28 39.17 -6.52
CA GLU A 478 -9.15 39.85 -5.55
C GLU A 478 -9.82 38.88 -4.57
N SER A 479 -9.30 37.66 -4.40
CA SER A 479 -9.75 36.85 -3.26
C SER A 479 -9.03 37.34 -2.01
N ASP A 480 -9.76 38.02 -1.11
CA ASP A 480 -9.34 38.42 0.25
C ASP A 480 -8.98 37.24 1.18
N LEU A 481 -8.62 36.08 0.62
CA LEU A 481 -8.27 34.88 1.35
C LEU A 481 -6.92 35.09 2.04
N SER A 482 -6.86 34.67 3.31
CA SER A 482 -5.58 34.58 3.99
C SER A 482 -4.65 33.61 3.25
N PRO A 483 -3.31 33.80 3.30
CA PRO A 483 -2.37 32.89 2.64
C PRO A 483 -2.52 31.42 3.07
N VAL A 484 -2.97 31.18 4.32
CA VAL A 484 -3.28 29.84 4.82
C VAL A 484 -4.51 29.24 4.14
N GLU A 485 -5.56 30.03 3.91
CA GLU A 485 -6.75 29.60 3.17
C GLU A 485 -6.42 29.35 1.70
N ALA A 486 -5.60 30.20 1.09
CA ALA A 486 -5.12 30.00 -0.27
C ALA A 486 -4.32 28.69 -0.41
N LEU A 487 -3.42 28.38 0.54
CA LEU A 487 -2.70 27.11 0.59
C LEU A 487 -3.66 25.91 0.74
N ARG A 488 -4.65 26.00 1.63
CA ARG A 488 -5.64 24.94 1.84
C ARG A 488 -6.49 24.70 0.60
N ALA A 489 -6.97 25.76 -0.05
CA ALA A 489 -7.75 25.68 -1.28
C ALA A 489 -6.92 25.06 -2.42
N TYR A 490 -5.67 25.50 -2.57
CA TYR A 490 -4.72 24.93 -3.54
C TYR A 490 -4.49 23.43 -3.31
N ASN A 491 -4.19 23.03 -2.07
CA ASN A 491 -3.99 21.63 -1.71
C ASN A 491 -5.26 20.80 -1.96
N PHE A 492 -6.42 21.28 -1.49
CA PHE A 492 -7.69 20.59 -1.68
C PHE A 492 -7.97 20.35 -3.16
N HIS A 493 -7.96 21.40 -3.99
CA HIS A 493 -8.26 21.29 -5.41
C HIS A 493 -7.28 20.36 -6.13
N THR A 494 -5.98 20.52 -5.88
CA THR A 494 -4.93 19.71 -6.51
C THR A 494 -5.08 18.23 -6.18
N ILE A 495 -5.31 17.90 -4.91
CA ILE A 495 -5.41 16.53 -4.44
C ILE A 495 -6.73 15.91 -4.89
N TYR A 496 -7.84 16.64 -4.71
CA TYR A 496 -9.18 16.17 -5.08
C TYR A 496 -9.25 15.85 -6.56
N ALA A 497 -8.83 16.78 -7.44
CA ALA A 497 -8.85 16.55 -8.89
C ALA A 497 -8.00 15.34 -9.30
N THR A 498 -6.82 15.18 -8.68
CA THR A 498 -5.93 14.04 -8.95
C THR A 498 -6.55 12.72 -8.52
N LEU A 499 -7.06 12.65 -7.28
CA LEU A 499 -7.66 11.44 -6.75
C LEU A 499 -8.94 11.10 -7.49
N HIS A 500 -9.80 12.09 -7.77
CA HIS A 500 -11.04 11.90 -8.51
C HIS A 500 -10.76 11.29 -9.89
N GLU A 501 -9.81 11.83 -10.64
CA GLU A 501 -9.41 11.25 -11.93
C GLU A 501 -8.90 9.81 -11.75
N ALA A 502 -8.04 9.55 -10.76
CA ALA A 502 -7.48 8.23 -10.52
C ALA A 502 -8.55 7.20 -10.07
N PHE A 503 -9.55 7.63 -9.30
CA PHE A 503 -10.67 6.79 -8.89
C PHE A 503 -11.55 6.43 -10.09
N GLU A 504 -11.94 7.40 -10.92
CA GLU A 504 -12.71 7.14 -12.14
C GLU A 504 -11.98 6.20 -13.11
N ASP A 505 -10.65 6.18 -13.07
CA ASP A 505 -9.82 5.32 -13.90
C ASP A 505 -9.76 3.88 -13.43
N VAL A 506 -9.78 3.65 -12.12
CA VAL A 506 -9.76 2.29 -11.57
C VAL A 506 -11.12 1.63 -11.52
N ARG A 507 -12.22 2.36 -11.74
CA ARG A 507 -13.58 1.79 -11.78
C ARG A 507 -13.70 0.62 -12.76
N GLY A 508 -13.01 0.69 -13.89
CA GLY A 508 -13.00 -0.37 -14.90
C GLY A 508 -11.94 -1.45 -14.70
N TYR A 509 -11.11 -1.34 -13.66
CA TYR A 509 -10.03 -2.28 -13.39
C TYR A 509 -10.55 -3.50 -12.63
N LYS A 510 -10.29 -4.70 -13.18
CA LYS A 510 -10.57 -5.98 -12.52
C LYS A 510 -9.34 -6.45 -11.77
N GLY A 511 -9.34 -6.32 -10.44
CA GLY A 511 -8.24 -6.74 -9.60
C GLY A 511 -8.33 -6.15 -8.20
N ASP A 512 -7.24 -6.28 -7.44
CA ASP A 512 -7.20 -5.76 -6.07
C ASP A 512 -6.83 -4.27 -6.10
N LEU A 513 -7.68 -3.46 -5.50
CA LEU A 513 -7.50 -2.02 -5.36
C LEU A 513 -7.27 -1.69 -3.88
N ARG A 514 -6.35 -0.77 -3.62
CA ARG A 514 -6.09 -0.30 -2.27
C ARG A 514 -5.85 1.19 -2.26
N PHE A 515 -6.65 1.89 -1.48
CA PHE A 515 -6.45 3.29 -1.12
C PHE A 515 -6.09 3.36 0.35
N SER A 516 -4.95 3.97 0.65
CA SER A 516 -4.44 4.05 2.00
C SER A 516 -3.58 5.29 2.21
N ALA A 517 -3.38 5.65 3.47
CA ALA A 517 -2.46 6.69 3.88
C ALA A 517 -1.32 6.08 4.67
N SER A 518 -0.07 6.34 4.30
CA SER A 518 1.10 5.83 5.02
C SER A 518 1.78 6.93 5.81
N LEU A 519 2.26 6.63 7.02
CA LEU A 519 3.04 7.57 7.86
C LEU A 519 4.55 7.32 7.66
N GLY A 520 5.32 8.38 7.45
CA GLY A 520 6.74 8.26 7.09
C GLY A 520 7.41 9.61 6.92
N LYS A 521 8.32 9.75 5.95
CA LYS A 521 8.95 11.04 5.61
C LYS A 521 9.01 11.22 4.09
N VAL A 522 8.72 12.44 3.62
CA VAL A 522 8.90 12.80 2.21
C VAL A 522 10.33 13.26 2.00
N LEU A 523 11.05 12.54 1.15
CA LEU A 523 12.42 12.84 0.77
C LEU A 523 12.45 13.38 -0.65
N TRP A 524 13.40 14.26 -0.92
CA TRP A 524 13.58 14.87 -2.23
C TRP A 524 14.95 14.50 -2.76
N SER A 525 15.00 14.12 -4.03
CA SER A 525 16.25 13.79 -4.73
C SER A 525 16.37 14.58 -6.04
N ASN A 526 17.56 14.54 -6.64
CA ASN A 526 17.87 15.28 -7.86
C ASN A 526 17.71 16.81 -7.71
N ILE A 527 18.03 17.33 -6.51
CA ILE A 527 18.00 18.77 -6.23
C ILE A 527 19.29 19.40 -6.76
N LYS A 528 19.15 20.31 -7.73
CA LYS A 528 20.27 21.09 -8.27
C LYS A 528 20.68 22.20 -7.30
N PRO A 529 21.95 22.66 -7.32
CA PRO A 529 22.41 23.75 -6.43
C PRO A 529 21.58 25.03 -6.54
N GLU A 530 21.14 25.40 -7.75
CA GLU A 530 20.26 26.54 -7.99
C GLU A 530 18.90 26.42 -7.27
N VAL A 531 18.38 25.18 -7.17
CA VAL A 531 17.12 24.89 -6.48
C VAL A 531 17.33 24.94 -4.98
N GLN A 532 18.46 24.44 -4.50
CA GLN A 532 18.79 24.41 -3.08
C GLN A 532 18.97 25.82 -2.49
N GLN A 533 19.55 26.76 -3.23
CA GLN A 533 19.85 28.11 -2.75
C GLN A 533 18.63 29.04 -2.74
N LYS A 534 17.54 28.68 -3.43
CA LYS A 534 16.33 29.49 -3.56
C LYS A 534 15.31 29.11 -2.49
N ILE A 535 14.57 30.11 -2.01
CA ILE A 535 13.34 29.92 -1.22
C ILE A 535 12.15 29.84 -2.18
N TRP A 536 11.33 28.81 -2.01
CA TRP A 536 10.23 28.47 -2.90
C TRP A 536 8.87 28.78 -2.28
N GLU A 537 7.88 29.04 -3.13
CA GLU A 537 6.48 29.04 -2.72
C GLU A 537 5.87 27.64 -2.88
N TYR A 538 4.76 27.38 -2.20
CA TYR A 538 4.11 26.06 -2.26
C TYR A 538 3.54 25.74 -3.65
N THR A 539 3.14 26.77 -4.41
CA THR A 539 2.69 26.69 -5.81
C THR A 539 3.81 26.31 -6.76
N ASP A 540 5.06 26.71 -6.46
CA ASP A 540 6.23 26.43 -7.31
C ASP A 540 6.65 24.96 -7.31
N LEU A 541 6.29 24.19 -6.27
CA LEU A 541 6.80 22.83 -6.08
C LEU A 541 6.49 21.91 -7.26
N ARG A 542 5.26 21.93 -7.75
CA ARG A 542 4.82 21.05 -8.84
C ARG A 542 5.35 21.55 -10.19
N ASP A 543 5.08 22.81 -10.51
CA ASP A 543 5.25 23.31 -11.87
C ASP A 543 6.67 23.76 -12.20
N ILE A 544 7.43 24.18 -11.18
CA ILE A 544 8.80 24.63 -11.36
C ILE A 544 9.76 23.57 -10.83
N VAL A 545 9.68 23.24 -9.54
CA VAL A 545 10.68 22.38 -8.89
C VAL A 545 10.64 20.95 -9.46
N GLN A 546 9.47 20.32 -9.51
CA GLN A 546 9.34 18.96 -10.07
C GLN A 546 9.38 18.94 -11.61
N ASN A 547 8.62 19.81 -12.28
CA ASN A 547 8.44 19.73 -13.73
C ASN A 547 9.59 20.38 -14.54
N GLN A 548 10.14 21.52 -14.11
CA GLN A 548 11.21 22.21 -14.86
C GLN A 548 12.60 21.77 -14.40
N TYR A 549 12.83 21.69 -13.09
CA TYR A 549 14.14 21.33 -12.54
C TYR A 549 14.36 19.82 -12.43
N GLY A 550 13.30 19.02 -12.50
CA GLY A 550 13.37 17.56 -12.45
C GLY A 550 13.61 17.01 -11.05
N ALA A 551 13.34 17.80 -10.00
CA ALA A 551 13.34 17.32 -8.63
C ALA A 551 12.28 16.23 -8.47
N VAL A 552 12.57 15.21 -7.67
CA VAL A 552 11.64 14.09 -7.46
C VAL A 552 11.38 13.94 -5.97
N SER A 553 10.12 14.07 -5.57
CA SER A 553 9.68 13.67 -4.23
C SER A 553 9.51 12.15 -4.20
N GLN A 554 9.92 11.55 -3.10
CA GLN A 554 9.86 10.13 -2.84
C GLN A 554 9.40 9.95 -1.40
N PHE A 555 8.24 9.35 -1.21
CA PHE A 555 7.77 9.00 0.13
C PHE A 555 8.48 7.74 0.63
N ASN A 556 9.19 7.89 1.74
CA ASN A 556 9.76 6.77 2.46
C ASN A 556 8.69 6.11 3.32
N ASN A 557 8.33 4.87 2.98
CA ASN A 557 7.30 4.09 3.67
C ASN A 557 7.79 3.46 4.98
N ILE A 558 9.08 3.57 5.30
CA ILE A 558 9.61 3.19 6.61
C ILE A 558 9.28 4.31 7.60
N THR A 559 8.43 4.01 8.57
CA THR A 559 8.12 4.94 9.65
C THR A 559 9.30 5.05 10.61
N THR A 560 9.88 3.92 11.03
CA THR A 560 11.12 3.85 11.80
C THR A 560 11.65 2.41 11.89
N THR A 561 12.92 2.26 12.28
CA THR A 561 13.56 1.01 12.71
C THR A 561 13.55 0.81 14.22
N GLN A 562 13.24 1.86 15.00
CA GLN A 562 13.33 1.86 16.46
C GLN A 562 12.02 1.40 17.11
N GLU A 563 12.10 0.35 17.93
CA GLU A 563 10.93 -0.20 18.63
C GLU A 563 10.37 0.75 19.69
N GLU A 564 11.21 1.60 20.30
CA GLU A 564 10.80 2.60 21.30
C GLU A 564 9.85 3.65 20.74
N ILE A 565 10.15 4.15 19.52
CA ILE A 565 9.31 5.10 18.80
C ILE A 565 7.95 4.46 18.50
N ILE A 566 7.95 3.19 18.07
CA ILE A 566 6.71 2.48 17.76
C ILE A 566 5.87 2.15 18.99
N ASN A 567 6.50 1.79 20.11
CA ASN A 567 5.77 1.60 21.35
C ASN A 567 5.10 2.91 21.77
N SER A 568 5.81 4.04 21.67
CA SER A 568 5.27 5.38 21.99
C SER A 568 4.09 5.76 21.09
N ILE A 569 4.15 5.48 19.78
CA ILE A 569 3.02 5.70 18.86
C ILE A 569 1.89 4.68 19.10
N SER A 570 2.21 3.44 19.45
CA SER A 570 1.18 2.44 19.75
C SER A 570 0.43 2.75 21.04
N ASP A 571 1.05 3.43 22.00
CA ASP A 571 0.43 3.77 23.29
C ASP A 571 -0.68 4.82 23.19
N ILE A 572 -0.67 5.66 22.13
CA ILE A 572 -1.76 6.60 21.84
C ILE A 572 -2.93 5.95 21.08
N LEU A 573 -2.76 4.71 20.60
CA LEU A 573 -3.78 3.97 19.89
C LEU A 573 -4.66 3.16 20.85
N PRO A 574 -5.91 2.84 20.48
CA PRO A 574 -6.75 1.93 21.26
C PRO A 574 -6.16 0.51 21.29
N GLN A 575 -6.79 -0.43 21.99
CA GLN A 575 -6.31 -1.82 21.97
C GLN A 575 -6.42 -2.44 20.57
N PRO A 576 -5.44 -3.26 20.14
CA PRO A 576 -5.49 -3.90 18.84
C PRO A 576 -6.60 -4.96 18.81
N PHE A 577 -7.48 -4.88 17.81
CA PHE A 577 -8.58 -5.83 17.64
C PHE A 577 -8.22 -7.02 16.74
N GLY A 578 -7.09 -6.95 16.04
CA GLY A 578 -6.66 -8.00 15.12
C GLY A 578 -5.15 -8.10 15.03
N ARG A 579 -4.65 -9.33 14.85
CA ARG A 579 -3.24 -9.62 14.61
C ARG A 579 -3.13 -10.64 13.48
N SER A 580 -2.21 -10.42 12.56
CA SER A 580 -1.92 -11.36 11.48
C SER A 580 -0.42 -11.42 11.22
N ALA A 581 0.04 -12.55 10.69
CA ALA A 581 1.42 -12.72 10.29
C ALA A 581 1.48 -13.49 8.97
N HIS A 582 2.34 -13.07 8.06
CA HIS A 582 2.54 -13.70 6.76
C HIS A 582 3.96 -13.50 6.25
N TYR A 583 4.36 -14.33 5.29
CA TYR A 583 5.57 -14.13 4.50
C TYR A 583 5.18 -13.50 3.17
N GLU A 584 5.86 -12.43 2.79
CA GLU A 584 5.81 -11.88 1.45
C GLU A 584 7.09 -12.31 0.72
N ILE A 585 6.93 -13.19 -0.26
CA ILE A 585 8.03 -13.82 -1.00
C ILE A 585 8.09 -13.18 -2.38
N THR A 586 9.15 -12.43 -2.66
CA THR A 586 9.43 -11.89 -4.00
C THR A 586 10.24 -12.90 -4.79
N ALA A 587 9.75 -13.29 -5.96
CA ALA A 587 10.39 -14.28 -6.82
C ALA A 587 10.30 -13.90 -8.30
N ASN A 588 11.22 -14.41 -9.10
CA ASN A 588 11.08 -14.44 -10.56
C ASN A 588 10.33 -15.73 -10.93
N ALA A 589 9.19 -15.62 -11.62
CA ALA A 589 8.40 -16.78 -12.04
C ALA A 589 8.02 -16.75 -13.52
N ARG A 590 7.80 -17.93 -14.11
CA ARG A 590 7.25 -18.11 -15.46
C ARG A 590 6.45 -19.41 -15.56
N ASN A 591 5.48 -19.46 -16.49
CA ASN A 591 4.66 -20.64 -16.71
C ASN A 591 5.30 -21.69 -17.63
N GLN A 592 6.21 -21.27 -18.50
CA GLN A 592 6.85 -22.14 -19.49
C GLN A 592 8.35 -21.80 -19.58
N PRO A 593 9.24 -22.78 -19.81
CA PRO A 593 10.69 -22.54 -19.85
C PRO A 593 11.14 -21.57 -20.95
N GLN A 594 10.36 -21.41 -22.01
CA GLN A 594 10.60 -20.45 -23.09
C GLN A 594 10.13 -19.03 -22.78
N HIS A 595 9.26 -18.84 -21.79
CA HIS A 595 8.77 -17.52 -21.44
C HIS A 595 9.82 -16.74 -20.63
N GLN A 596 9.74 -15.41 -20.71
CA GLN A 596 10.55 -14.54 -19.87
C GLN A 596 10.08 -14.62 -18.42
N TYR A 597 11.03 -14.52 -17.49
CA TYR A 597 10.70 -14.41 -16.08
C TYR A 597 9.98 -13.10 -15.80
N SER A 598 8.95 -13.18 -14.97
CA SER A 598 8.25 -12.03 -14.42
C SER A 598 8.42 -12.01 -12.92
N GLU A 599 8.62 -10.83 -12.35
CA GLU A 599 8.64 -10.70 -10.90
C GLU A 599 7.24 -10.91 -10.33
N VAL A 600 7.13 -11.71 -9.29
CA VAL A 600 5.89 -12.01 -8.57
C VAL A 600 6.11 -11.86 -7.08
N ASN A 601 5.09 -11.37 -6.39
CA ASN A 601 5.02 -11.35 -4.93
C ASN A 601 3.97 -12.37 -4.49
N MET A 602 4.38 -13.31 -3.65
CA MET A 602 3.55 -14.38 -3.09
C MET A 602 3.32 -14.10 -1.61
N LYS A 603 2.06 -14.10 -1.19
CA LYS A 603 1.66 -13.95 0.21
C LYS A 603 1.35 -15.32 0.80
N VAL A 604 2.17 -15.78 1.75
CA VAL A 604 2.02 -17.08 2.40
C VAL A 604 1.67 -16.87 3.87
N ASN A 605 0.59 -17.49 4.36
CA ASN A 605 0.17 -17.33 5.74
C ASN A 605 1.23 -17.86 6.73
N ALA A 606 1.48 -17.16 7.84
CA ALA A 606 2.53 -17.58 8.77
C ALA A 606 2.12 -18.73 9.71
N ASN A 607 0.81 -18.93 9.91
CA ASN A 607 0.25 -19.90 10.86
C ASN A 607 -0.04 -21.25 10.22
N TYR A 608 -0.30 -21.27 8.91
CA TYR A 608 -0.50 -22.48 8.13
C TYR A 608 0.11 -22.27 6.73
N ILE A 609 0.69 -23.31 6.14
CA ILE A 609 1.38 -23.21 4.86
C ILE A 609 0.34 -23.18 3.74
N ASP A 610 -0.20 -21.99 3.48
CA ASP A 610 -1.13 -21.74 2.39
C ASP A 610 -0.78 -20.46 1.66
N LEU A 611 -0.94 -20.50 0.34
CA LEU A 611 -0.64 -19.40 -0.55
C LEU A 611 -1.91 -18.57 -0.74
N GLU A 612 -2.03 -17.50 0.07
CA GLU A 612 -3.21 -16.63 0.07
C GLU A 612 -3.36 -15.87 -1.25
N LYS A 613 -2.24 -15.38 -1.79
CA LYS A 613 -2.25 -14.47 -2.95
C LYS A 613 -0.96 -14.55 -3.75
N VAL A 614 -1.06 -14.41 -5.07
CA VAL A 614 0.08 -14.13 -5.96
C VAL A 614 -0.23 -12.86 -6.74
N THR A 615 0.72 -11.93 -6.80
CA THR A 615 0.60 -10.68 -7.56
C THR A 615 1.81 -10.46 -8.44
N ILE A 616 1.63 -9.99 -9.69
CA ILE A 616 2.75 -9.72 -10.62
C ILE A 616 3.10 -8.23 -10.66
N CYS A 617 2.07 -7.38 -10.75
CA CYS A 617 2.24 -5.96 -10.94
C CYS A 617 1.69 -5.24 -9.72
N HIS A 618 2.50 -4.38 -9.13
CA HIS A 618 2.05 -3.38 -8.16
C HIS A 618 2.22 -2.03 -8.84
N GLN A 619 1.10 -1.39 -9.21
CA GLN A 619 1.11 -0.09 -9.85
C GLN A 619 0.46 0.94 -8.95
N THR A 620 1.21 1.98 -8.59
CA THR A 620 0.69 3.20 -7.99
C THR A 620 0.10 4.08 -9.09
N LEU A 621 -1.15 4.49 -8.90
CA LEU A 621 -1.92 5.26 -9.88
C LEU A 621 -2.04 6.73 -9.48
N ALA A 622 -2.17 6.98 -8.19
CA ALA A 622 -2.05 8.28 -7.59
C ALA A 622 -1.22 8.18 -6.30
N GLU A 623 -0.33 9.12 -6.11
CA GLU A 623 0.47 9.28 -4.90
C GLU A 623 0.51 10.78 -4.56
N ILE A 624 0.03 11.13 -3.35
CA ILE A 624 0.07 12.49 -2.83
C ILE A 624 0.97 12.48 -1.61
N ASP A 625 2.09 13.18 -1.71
CA ASP A 625 3.07 13.34 -0.66
C ASP A 625 2.74 14.60 0.16
N TRP A 626 2.26 14.42 1.38
CA TRP A 626 1.87 15.50 2.26
C TRP A 626 3.00 15.85 3.23
N VAL A 627 3.69 16.94 2.94
CA VAL A 627 4.85 17.41 3.71
C VAL A 627 4.40 18.26 4.89
N SER A 628 4.64 17.79 6.11
CA SER A 628 4.38 18.52 7.35
C SER A 628 5.65 19.22 7.82
N LEU A 629 5.78 20.50 7.48
CA LEU A 629 7.06 21.23 7.46
C LEU A 629 7.76 21.32 8.83
N ASP A 630 7.02 21.29 9.94
CA ASP A 630 7.53 21.37 11.32
C ASP A 630 7.24 20.12 12.14
N ARG A 631 7.05 18.98 11.47
CA ARG A 631 6.77 17.70 12.13
C ARG A 631 7.83 16.67 11.79
N LYS A 632 8.00 15.74 12.73
CA LYS A 632 8.91 14.59 12.61
C LYS A 632 8.48 13.66 11.47
N PHE A 633 7.17 13.52 11.29
CA PHE A 633 6.55 12.65 10.30
C PHE A 633 5.76 13.47 9.26
N ASP A 634 5.76 12.93 8.04
CA ASP A 634 4.90 13.29 6.93
C ASP A 634 3.93 12.12 6.66
N PHE A 635 3.03 12.26 5.70
CA PHE A 635 2.24 11.12 5.22
C PHE A 635 2.07 11.14 3.71
N SER A 636 1.71 10.00 3.13
CA SER A 636 1.41 9.89 1.70
C SER A 636 0.11 9.13 1.46
N LEU A 637 -0.77 9.68 0.64
CA LEU A 637 -1.99 9.01 0.19
C LEU A 637 -1.68 8.24 -1.09
N LYS A 638 -2.01 6.95 -1.14
CA LYS A 638 -1.68 6.07 -2.27
C LYS A 638 -2.91 5.33 -2.75
N LEU A 639 -3.24 5.49 -4.03
CA LEU A 639 -4.15 4.60 -4.75
C LEU A 639 -3.32 3.62 -5.57
N THR A 640 -3.39 2.35 -5.21
CA THR A 640 -2.63 1.28 -5.84
C THR A 640 -3.56 0.23 -6.40
N LYS A 641 -3.13 -0.39 -7.50
CA LYS A 641 -3.75 -1.58 -8.06
C LYS A 641 -2.76 -2.73 -8.11
N LYS A 642 -3.25 -3.94 -7.88
CA LYS A 642 -2.44 -5.16 -7.86
C LYS A 642 -3.07 -6.23 -8.74
N ASP A 643 -2.35 -6.60 -9.80
CA ASP A 643 -2.74 -7.69 -10.69
C ASP A 643 -2.59 -9.02 -9.95
N GLN A 644 -3.72 -9.65 -9.65
CA GLN A 644 -3.76 -10.93 -8.95
C GLN A 644 -3.71 -12.09 -9.94
N LEU A 645 -2.84 -13.05 -9.66
CA LEU A 645 -2.84 -14.35 -10.32
C LEU A 645 -3.58 -15.39 -9.51
N ARG A 646 -4.06 -16.40 -10.24
CA ARG A 646 -4.52 -17.63 -9.59
C ARG A 646 -3.35 -18.31 -8.86
N THR A 647 -3.65 -18.81 -7.68
CA THR A 647 -2.70 -19.51 -6.81
C THR A 647 -2.58 -21.00 -7.17
N ASP A 648 -3.58 -21.56 -7.86
CA ASP A 648 -3.72 -22.98 -8.17
C ASP A 648 -2.99 -23.43 -9.45
N ILE A 649 -2.14 -22.58 -10.02
CA ILE A 649 -1.35 -22.90 -11.22
C ILE A 649 0.09 -23.30 -10.86
N LYS A 650 0.74 -24.06 -11.74
CA LYS A 650 2.20 -24.24 -11.70
C LYS A 650 2.85 -22.94 -12.21
N PRO A 651 3.94 -22.44 -11.60
CA PRO A 651 4.79 -23.14 -10.62
C PRO A 651 4.39 -22.97 -9.15
N PHE A 652 3.40 -22.15 -8.82
CA PHE A 652 3.08 -21.75 -7.44
C PHE A 652 2.62 -22.93 -6.56
N THR A 653 1.77 -23.81 -7.10
CA THR A 653 1.35 -25.03 -6.39
C THR A 653 2.51 -26.00 -6.12
N THR A 654 3.50 -26.05 -7.01
CA THR A 654 4.72 -26.85 -6.79
C THR A 654 5.60 -26.21 -5.74
N PHE A 655 5.74 -24.88 -5.77
CA PHE A 655 6.54 -24.13 -4.81
C PHE A 655 5.98 -24.28 -3.40
N ILE A 656 4.69 -24.07 -3.18
CA ILE A 656 4.09 -24.15 -1.83
C ILE A 656 4.22 -25.55 -1.22
N ARG A 657 4.19 -26.62 -2.04
CA ARG A 657 4.45 -28.01 -1.60
C ARG A 657 5.89 -28.24 -1.14
N LYS A 658 6.83 -27.40 -1.56
CA LYS A 658 8.23 -27.42 -1.14
C LYS A 658 8.55 -26.42 -0.04
N VAL A 659 7.58 -25.62 0.38
CA VAL A 659 7.71 -24.73 1.54
C VAL A 659 7.41 -25.52 2.80
N SER A 660 8.26 -25.39 3.82
CA SER A 660 7.99 -25.90 5.16
C SER A 660 8.36 -24.86 6.21
N MET A 661 7.59 -24.80 7.29
CA MET A 661 7.68 -23.73 8.27
C MET A 661 7.69 -24.26 9.69
N SER A 662 8.58 -23.71 10.52
CA SER A 662 8.65 -24.04 11.93
C SER A 662 7.65 -23.21 12.72
N VAL A 663 6.69 -23.85 13.40
CA VAL A 663 5.68 -23.14 14.22
C VAL A 663 6.32 -22.37 15.37
N LYS A 664 7.39 -22.92 15.96
CA LYS A 664 8.06 -22.33 17.13
C LYS A 664 8.98 -21.18 16.75
N SER A 665 9.87 -21.41 15.79
CA SER A 665 10.88 -20.40 15.41
C SER A 665 10.43 -19.48 14.30
N ARG A 666 9.30 -19.79 13.63
CA ARG A 666 8.83 -19.09 12.42
C ARG A 666 9.87 -19.07 11.29
N ASN A 667 10.87 -19.95 11.34
CA ASN A 667 11.78 -20.10 10.21
C ASN A 667 11.04 -20.73 9.03
N ILE A 668 11.32 -20.23 7.83
CA ILE A 668 10.79 -20.75 6.57
C ILE A 668 11.90 -21.50 5.83
N THR A 669 11.59 -22.68 5.34
CA THR A 669 12.46 -23.44 4.44
C THR A 669 11.74 -23.64 3.12
N PHE A 670 12.48 -23.54 2.03
CA PHE A 670 11.92 -23.72 0.70
C PHE A 670 12.96 -24.26 -0.27
N GLN A 671 12.50 -24.65 -1.45
CA GLN A 671 13.35 -24.96 -2.60
C GLN A 671 12.82 -24.21 -3.82
N ASN A 672 13.74 -23.63 -4.59
CA ASN A 672 13.40 -23.08 -5.89
C ASN A 672 12.83 -24.16 -6.81
N ILE A 673 12.02 -23.74 -7.79
CA ILE A 673 11.52 -24.63 -8.84
C ILE A 673 12.40 -24.41 -10.06
N PRO A 674 13.28 -25.38 -10.42
CA PRO A 674 14.21 -25.24 -11.54
C PRO A 674 13.48 -24.78 -12.79
N ASP A 675 14.03 -23.80 -13.49
CA ASP A 675 13.47 -23.21 -14.71
C ASP A 675 12.10 -22.52 -14.59
N PHE A 676 11.47 -22.43 -13.42
CA PHE A 676 10.13 -21.84 -13.31
C PHE A 676 9.99 -20.79 -12.22
N LEU A 677 10.67 -20.94 -11.09
CA LEU A 677 10.54 -20.03 -9.96
C LEU A 677 11.84 -19.94 -9.15
N ASP A 678 12.35 -18.72 -9.03
CA ASP A 678 13.55 -18.38 -8.26
C ASP A 678 13.25 -17.27 -7.25
N VAL A 679 13.38 -17.57 -5.96
CA VAL A 679 13.10 -16.63 -4.87
C VAL A 679 14.26 -15.63 -4.72
N LYS A 680 13.95 -14.33 -4.77
CA LYS A 680 14.92 -13.25 -4.54
C LYS A 680 15.06 -12.91 -3.07
N GLN A 681 13.92 -12.71 -2.39
CA GLN A 681 13.87 -12.29 -1.00
C GLN A 681 12.58 -12.74 -0.32
N ILE A 682 12.62 -12.79 1.01
CA ILE A 682 11.46 -13.09 1.84
C ILE A 682 11.36 -12.04 2.94
N LEU A 683 10.21 -11.38 3.03
CA LEU A 683 9.84 -10.50 4.13
C LEU A 683 8.90 -11.25 5.06
N PHE A 684 9.19 -11.25 6.36
CA PHE A 684 8.25 -11.69 7.39
C PHE A 684 7.51 -10.47 7.94
N LYS A 685 6.18 -10.43 7.74
CA LYS A 685 5.32 -9.29 8.09
C LYS A 685 4.39 -9.69 9.23
N GLN A 686 4.41 -8.91 10.31
CA GLN A 686 3.51 -9.04 11.46
C GLN A 686 2.68 -7.76 11.58
N THR A 687 1.38 -7.87 11.37
CA THR A 687 0.47 -6.72 11.33
C THR A 687 -0.46 -6.73 12.53
N GLN A 688 -0.51 -5.62 13.26
CA GLN A 688 -1.49 -5.32 14.29
C GLN A 688 -2.50 -4.30 13.77
N ARG A 689 -3.79 -4.51 14.06
CA ARG A 689 -4.89 -3.66 13.59
C ARG A 689 -5.57 -2.94 14.75
N PHE A 690 -5.71 -1.64 14.61
CA PHE A 690 -6.28 -0.72 15.59
C PHE A 690 -7.45 0.03 14.96
N ARG A 691 -8.56 0.16 15.68
CA ARG A 691 -9.73 0.90 15.19
C ARG A 691 -9.71 2.27 15.86
N LEU A 692 -9.29 3.32 15.14
CA LEU A 692 -9.26 4.69 15.67
C LEU A 692 -10.68 5.17 15.99
N HIS A 693 -11.49 5.29 14.96
CA HIS A 693 -12.92 5.52 14.97
C HIS A 693 -13.45 5.04 13.61
N TYR A 694 -14.74 4.73 13.50
CA TYR A 694 -15.28 4.32 12.21
C TYR A 694 -15.25 5.52 11.24
N PRO A 695 -14.79 5.37 9.98
CA PRO A 695 -14.39 4.12 9.28
C PRO A 695 -12.88 3.83 9.22
N PHE A 696 -12.04 4.46 10.05
CA PHE A 696 -10.58 4.39 9.99
C PHE A 696 -9.98 3.22 10.78
N ILE A 697 -9.07 2.50 10.13
CA ILE A 697 -8.29 1.41 10.71
C ILE A 697 -6.81 1.72 10.54
N VAL A 698 -6.03 1.67 11.62
CA VAL A 698 -4.56 1.76 11.56
C VAL A 698 -3.99 0.35 11.56
N GLU A 699 -3.12 0.07 10.61
CA GLU A 699 -2.29 -1.13 10.56
C GLU A 699 -0.84 -0.75 10.90
N ILE A 700 -0.32 -1.34 11.98
CA ILE A 700 1.11 -1.30 12.30
C ILE A 700 1.70 -2.62 11.83
N THR A 701 2.60 -2.56 10.85
CA THR A 701 3.28 -3.75 10.32
C THR A 701 4.75 -3.73 10.68
N ARG A 702 5.18 -4.67 11.52
CA ARG A 702 6.59 -5.01 11.69
C ARG A 702 7.04 -5.85 10.51
N VAL A 703 8.05 -5.39 9.79
CA VAL A 703 8.61 -6.06 8.61
C VAL A 703 10.02 -6.50 8.95
N GLU A 704 10.35 -7.75 8.65
CA GLU A 704 11.70 -8.30 8.80
C GLU A 704 12.17 -8.94 7.49
N LEU A 705 13.32 -8.49 6.96
CA LEU A 705 13.95 -9.11 5.80
C LEU A 705 14.73 -10.35 6.21
N LEU A 706 14.29 -11.54 5.82
CA LEU A 706 14.90 -12.79 6.28
C LEU A 706 16.24 -13.06 5.59
N PRO A 707 17.35 -13.26 6.34
CA PRO A 707 18.59 -13.74 5.74
C PRO A 707 18.42 -15.17 5.22
N LEU A 708 18.72 -15.36 3.94
CA LEU A 708 18.57 -16.63 3.23
C LEU A 708 19.89 -17.41 3.24
N GLN A 709 19.88 -18.62 3.81
CA GLN A 709 21.04 -19.50 3.92
C GLN A 709 20.79 -20.84 3.23
N ARG A 710 21.65 -21.24 2.30
CA ARG A 710 21.59 -22.57 1.66
C ARG A 710 21.96 -23.66 2.68
N GLN A 711 21.16 -24.72 2.75
CA GLN A 711 21.37 -25.86 3.65
C GLN A 711 21.75 -27.12 2.88
N GLY A 712 23.00 -27.54 3.05
CA GLY A 712 23.51 -28.82 2.55
C GLY A 712 23.48 -28.96 1.02
N PRO A 713 23.63 -30.19 0.50
CA PRO A 713 23.61 -30.45 -0.95
C PRO A 713 22.19 -30.39 -1.55
N ALA A 714 21.14 -30.36 -0.72
CA ALA A 714 19.75 -30.63 -1.14
C ALA A 714 19.03 -29.45 -1.83
N SER A 715 19.72 -28.39 -2.27
CA SER A 715 19.13 -27.15 -2.82
C SER A 715 18.10 -26.43 -1.92
N THR A 716 17.98 -26.86 -0.66
CA THR A 716 17.08 -26.25 0.33
C THR A 716 17.67 -24.94 0.83
N ILE A 717 16.82 -23.92 0.97
CA ILE A 717 17.17 -22.60 1.48
C ILE A 717 16.37 -22.37 2.76
N LEU A 718 17.05 -21.92 3.82
CA LEU A 718 16.47 -21.55 5.10
C LEU A 718 16.46 -20.02 5.23
N GLY A 719 15.28 -19.43 5.45
CA GLY A 719 15.12 -18.06 5.93
C GLY A 719 15.02 -18.05 7.45
N HIS A 720 15.99 -17.43 8.12
CA HIS A 720 16.01 -17.33 9.59
C HIS A 720 15.23 -16.10 10.06
N THR A 721 14.21 -16.31 10.90
CA THR A 721 13.48 -15.22 11.56
C THR A 721 14.20 -14.79 12.85
N GLY A 722 14.05 -13.52 13.23
CA GLY A 722 14.72 -12.87 14.35
C GLY A 722 16.18 -12.47 14.08
N LYS A 723 16.66 -12.53 12.83
CA LYS A 723 18.06 -12.23 12.46
C LYS A 723 18.21 -11.17 11.37
N GLY A 724 17.10 -10.81 10.72
CA GLY A 724 17.09 -9.83 9.65
C GLY A 724 17.07 -8.38 10.15
N PRO A 725 17.32 -7.40 9.28
CA PRO A 725 16.96 -6.02 9.57
C PRO A 725 15.43 -5.93 9.70
N VAL A 726 15.00 -5.08 10.62
CA VAL A 726 13.60 -4.90 11.01
C VAL A 726 13.23 -3.43 10.86
N TRP A 727 12.05 -3.18 10.34
CA TRP A 727 11.46 -1.85 10.29
C TRP A 727 9.95 -1.92 10.51
N PHE A 728 9.34 -0.77 10.70
CA PHE A 728 7.90 -0.64 10.92
C PHE A 728 7.27 0.25 9.86
N GLU A 729 6.13 -0.21 9.36
CA GLU A 729 5.29 0.48 8.39
C GLU A 729 3.94 0.80 9.05
N PHE A 730 3.51 2.06 8.96
CA PHE A 730 2.20 2.52 9.43
C PHE A 730 1.31 2.84 8.24
N GLU A 731 0.12 2.26 8.25
CA GLU A 731 -0.86 2.46 7.19
C GLU A 731 -2.25 2.67 7.78
N VAL A 732 -2.91 3.76 7.37
CA VAL A 732 -4.30 4.05 7.70
C VAL A 732 -5.17 3.66 6.51
N LEU A 733 -6.14 2.80 6.78
CA LEU A 733 -7.10 2.27 5.83
C LEU A 733 -8.49 2.85 6.09
N PHE A 734 -9.23 3.05 5.00
CA PHE A 734 -10.61 3.52 5.02
C PHE A 734 -11.55 2.34 4.75
N ASN A 735 -12.21 1.84 5.78
CA ASN A 735 -12.95 0.58 5.70
C ASN A 735 -14.11 0.63 4.69
N GLU A 736 -14.73 1.79 4.49
CA GLU A 736 -15.80 1.96 3.49
C GLU A 736 -15.30 1.72 2.05
N HIS A 737 -14.12 2.24 1.70
CA HIS A 737 -13.55 2.06 0.35
C HIS A 737 -13.27 0.59 0.05
N PHE A 738 -12.89 -0.18 1.07
CA PHE A 738 -12.62 -1.61 0.90
C PHE A 738 -13.85 -2.39 0.43
N GLU A 739 -15.05 -2.04 0.92
CA GLU A 739 -16.28 -2.70 0.48
C GLU A 739 -16.57 -2.42 -0.99
N HIS A 740 -16.40 -1.17 -1.44
CA HIS A 740 -16.53 -0.81 -2.85
C HIS A 740 -15.49 -1.53 -3.74
N PHE A 741 -14.23 -1.61 -3.29
CA PHE A 741 -13.18 -2.29 -4.05
C PHE A 741 -13.38 -3.80 -4.18
N LYS A 742 -14.17 -4.45 -3.32
CA LYS A 742 -14.53 -5.86 -3.50
C LYS A 742 -15.34 -6.10 -4.78
N GLU A 743 -16.08 -5.10 -5.26
CA GLU A 743 -16.79 -5.18 -6.54
C GLU A 743 -15.79 -5.39 -7.70
N ASN A 744 -14.63 -4.72 -7.64
CA ASN A 744 -13.59 -4.80 -8.66
C ASN A 744 -12.99 -6.20 -8.82
N LEU A 745 -12.96 -7.01 -7.76
CA LEU A 745 -12.49 -8.41 -7.83
C LEU A 745 -13.41 -9.28 -8.70
N LYS A 746 -14.71 -8.96 -8.72
CA LYS A 746 -15.74 -9.71 -9.42
C LYS A 746 -16.22 -9.02 -10.70
N LEU A 747 -15.58 -7.92 -11.09
CA LEU A 747 -15.99 -7.16 -12.27
C LEU A 747 -15.99 -8.03 -13.53
N PRO A 748 -17.11 -8.06 -14.26
CA PRO A 748 -17.11 -8.58 -15.60
C PRO A 748 -16.20 -7.75 -16.52
N ILE A 749 -15.77 -8.36 -17.62
CA ILE A 749 -14.93 -7.68 -18.61
C ILE A 749 -15.71 -6.55 -19.28
N GLY A 750 -15.07 -5.39 -19.43
CA GLY A 750 -15.65 -4.24 -20.14
C GLY A 750 -16.82 -3.57 -19.40
N THR A 751 -16.92 -3.73 -18.09
CA THR A 751 -17.86 -3.00 -17.23
C THR A 751 -17.13 -2.15 -16.21
N LEU A 752 -17.80 -1.10 -15.74
CA LEU A 752 -17.36 -0.26 -14.63
C LEU A 752 -18.00 -0.73 -13.33
N ALA A 753 -17.33 -0.52 -12.21
CA ALA A 753 -17.92 -0.70 -10.89
C ALA A 753 -19.07 0.29 -10.64
N SER A 754 -19.98 -0.10 -9.75
CA SER A 754 -21.19 0.69 -9.49
C SER A 754 -20.89 1.98 -8.72
N TRP A 755 -19.88 1.94 -7.85
CA TRP A 755 -19.35 3.10 -7.13
C TRP A 755 -18.70 4.12 -8.07
N THR A 756 -18.64 5.37 -7.64
CA THR A 756 -18.08 6.56 -8.30
C THR A 756 -16.98 7.21 -7.47
N ALA A 757 -16.20 8.13 -8.05
CA ALA A 757 -15.22 8.90 -7.27
C ALA A 757 -15.87 9.70 -6.12
N ASP A 758 -17.09 10.21 -6.29
CA ASP A 758 -17.84 10.92 -5.24
C ASP A 758 -18.22 10.01 -4.07
N ASP A 759 -18.48 8.72 -4.31
CA ASP A 759 -18.72 7.75 -3.22
C ASP A 759 -17.47 7.60 -2.33
N MET A 760 -16.28 7.79 -2.91
CA MET A 760 -14.99 7.67 -2.24
C MET A 760 -14.55 8.97 -1.55
N LEU A 761 -14.67 10.11 -2.25
CA LEU A 761 -14.13 11.40 -1.81
C LEU A 761 -15.19 12.36 -1.25
N GLY A 762 -16.46 12.11 -1.52
CA GLY A 762 -17.56 13.06 -1.39
C GLY A 762 -17.68 13.98 -2.61
N PRO A 763 -18.83 14.65 -2.79
CA PRO A 763 -19.05 15.62 -3.86
C PRO A 763 -17.98 16.74 -3.87
N GLU A 764 -17.58 17.24 -5.03
CA GLU A 764 -16.45 18.20 -5.16
C GLU A 764 -16.60 19.48 -4.34
N ASP A 765 -17.82 19.99 -4.21
CA ASP A 765 -18.15 21.21 -3.47
C ASP A 765 -17.87 21.10 -1.96
N THR A 766 -18.04 19.90 -1.40
CA THR A 766 -17.87 19.64 0.03
C THR A 766 -16.61 18.84 0.34
N GLY A 767 -16.27 17.89 -0.53
CA GLY A 767 -15.24 16.87 -0.35
C GLY A 767 -15.28 16.23 1.04
N ALA A 768 -16.46 16.08 1.64
CA ALA A 768 -16.57 15.89 3.09
C ALA A 768 -15.78 14.67 3.59
N LYS A 769 -15.87 13.55 2.86
CA LYS A 769 -15.11 12.32 3.17
C LYS A 769 -13.61 12.54 3.01
N PHE A 770 -13.19 13.18 1.92
CA PHE A 770 -11.77 13.52 1.71
C PHE A 770 -11.23 14.43 2.82
N VAL A 771 -11.99 15.44 3.23
CA VAL A 771 -11.61 16.34 4.33
C VAL A 771 -11.49 15.57 5.64
N GLU A 772 -12.37 14.62 5.92
CA GLU A 772 -12.30 13.75 7.10
C GLU A 772 -11.01 12.89 7.09
N ILE A 773 -10.66 12.33 5.93
CA ILE A 773 -9.42 11.58 5.72
C ILE A 773 -8.19 12.44 6.05
N ILE A 774 -8.12 13.65 5.48
CA ILE A 774 -7.01 14.57 5.73
C ILE A 774 -6.95 15.00 7.19
N LYS A 775 -8.10 15.32 7.81
CA LYS A 775 -8.17 15.66 9.24
C LYS A 775 -7.68 14.52 10.12
N CYS A 776 -8.10 13.29 9.85
CA CYS A 776 -7.65 12.10 10.57
C CYS A 776 -6.13 11.96 10.49
N MET A 777 -5.55 12.10 9.29
CA MET A 777 -4.10 11.99 9.09
C MET A 777 -3.32 13.12 9.77
N LEU A 778 -3.80 14.36 9.68
CA LEU A 778 -3.16 15.51 10.34
C LEU A 778 -3.18 15.37 11.86
N LEU A 779 -4.30 14.94 12.45
CA LEU A 779 -4.39 14.66 13.88
C LEU A 779 -3.45 13.53 14.29
N PHE A 780 -3.35 12.47 13.49
CA PHE A 780 -2.47 11.35 13.77
C PHE A 780 -0.98 11.71 13.69
N VAL A 781 -0.59 12.53 12.71
CA VAL A 781 0.78 13.09 12.61
C VAL A 781 1.09 13.98 13.82
N GLU A 782 0.15 14.84 14.22
CA GLU A 782 0.31 15.72 15.38
C GLU A 782 0.49 14.93 16.68
N GLN A 783 -0.31 13.89 16.91
CA GLN A 783 -0.18 13.05 18.10
C GLN A 783 1.13 12.26 18.09
N SER A 784 1.49 11.65 16.96
CA SER A 784 2.78 10.95 16.79
C SER A 784 3.96 11.88 17.04
N HIS A 785 3.90 13.12 16.57
CA HIS A 785 4.96 14.11 16.79
C HIS A 785 5.18 14.48 18.27
N ARG A 786 4.14 14.40 19.11
CA ARG A 786 4.23 14.75 20.54
C ARG A 786 4.84 13.65 21.40
N VAL A 787 4.65 12.39 21.01
CA VAL A 787 5.12 11.23 21.77
C VAL A 787 6.50 10.76 21.36
N CYS A 788 6.91 11.04 20.13
CA CYS A 788 8.28 10.86 19.64
C CYS A 788 9.07 12.14 19.88
#